data_AF-A0A0C9TK97-F1
#
_entry.id   AF-A0A0C9TK97-F1
#
_cell.length_a   1.000
_cell.length_b   1.000
_cell.length_c   1.000
_cell.angle_alpha   90.00
_cell.angle_beta   90.00
_cell.angle_gamma   90.00
#
_symmetry.space_group_name_H-M   'P 1'
#
loop_
_entity.id
_entity.type
_entity.pdbx_description
1 polymer ?
#
loop_
_entity_poly.entity_id
_entity_poly.type
_entity_poly.pdbx_seq_one_letter_code
_entity_poly.pdbx_strand_id
1 'polypeptide(L)'
;MEAPHPLQVLLQFHLASDVSAVVHVPHVLEQLSPHYFAPSPHLQKWVTRITSLMHSKDPAARWAAICIAYRTSFLSRPLLIDNAQSWLGILLPLLSKPEPIPILKASIRYSRLILGVATNHPEFQRQVAAPAIPRISSALLIIAEQHGDLDMKSLAIQSLAQLVPIYPSLHKALSPRLFALCNHIFSGAAPQVTDGILFDATANLYATLHLLGGKVGGATLWRNSLDAVLHSSWTAWLSLRTTFTASAAQFNQQSFGHVQTANGEAGNLPFTETTTDDPSTTAARNLDRLKSGITAICALLRAPVQRPVQVPIGHLVTFCWSLMACTVDEEGKPHFDQYVRAAEAATVPHIWTQACRLLSCLTQTTQHLLASNASRLIMIIACQLEKNLEQPQKLAFLRCAYSLLHSCPIVGAQLGIARLVKATISFLSPLYLPESDAEPTSGGSTQSRASKKRRREYQADNVLSTTKAMICITTGERDTVLAALDVLNEGMQNTELTPSTRSLASRVLLSILLSLPSIPPSSLSPDPSFHGRVMVRVRDVCLESAQGTSYAMSKSTGLVLRSCTSEGIHQDLETSNKLHSQIDLLLHPRRPPFVRTLPFVESISLSSAEESAEEAASRRLLGLTPGHEEIGASSSEQSMGAEQVSPQPTAQNQQTPVATPQQQVSPISIELPPKSDPVGNLRLTEPSAVSLVPLPQALLPPAPTTPLNHISPPPPSQKAPVANVTHVAPMVVDEDDNEEMPAIDLDSDSDA
;
A
#
# COMPACT_ATOMS: atom_id res chain seq x y z
N MET A 1 51.38 23.04 -26.60
CA MET A 1 50.71 21.80 -27.03
C MET A 1 49.29 21.89 -26.53
N GLU A 2 48.30 21.87 -27.41
CA GLU A 2 46.88 21.84 -27.00
C GLU A 2 46.61 20.53 -26.25
N ALA A 3 45.88 20.60 -25.14
CA ALA A 3 45.50 19.41 -24.40
C ALA A 3 44.62 18.51 -25.30
N PRO A 4 44.90 17.20 -25.40
CA PRO A 4 44.13 16.31 -26.25
C PRO A 4 42.66 16.29 -25.81
N HIS A 5 41.75 16.26 -26.78
CA HIS A 5 40.31 16.24 -26.48
C HIS A 5 39.97 14.99 -25.63
N PRO A 6 39.19 15.10 -24.54
CA PRO A 6 38.93 13.97 -23.64
C PRO A 6 38.36 12.73 -24.34
N LEU A 7 37.41 12.90 -25.28
CA LEU A 7 36.90 11.78 -26.09
C LEU A 7 37.97 11.09 -26.94
N GLN A 8 38.99 11.81 -27.40
CA GLN A 8 40.08 11.22 -28.15
C GLN A 8 40.88 10.26 -27.26
N VAL A 9 41.19 10.68 -26.02
CA VAL A 9 41.89 9.85 -25.03
C VAL A 9 41.08 8.59 -24.73
N LEU A 10 39.78 8.73 -24.46
CA LEU A 10 38.90 7.58 -24.20
C LEU A 10 38.85 6.61 -25.40
N LEU A 11 38.78 7.14 -26.63
CA LEU A 11 38.77 6.31 -27.84
C LEU A 11 40.07 5.56 -28.08
N GLN A 12 41.21 6.23 -27.86
CA GLN A 12 42.53 5.68 -28.16
C GLN A 12 43.05 4.72 -27.10
N PHE A 13 42.75 4.96 -25.82
CA PHE A 13 43.32 4.17 -24.73
C PHE A 13 42.33 3.18 -24.12
N HIS A 14 41.04 3.53 -24.03
CA HIS A 14 40.06 2.70 -23.33
C HIS A 14 39.15 1.93 -24.28
N LEU A 15 38.81 2.49 -25.44
CA LEU A 15 37.91 1.86 -26.42
C LEU A 15 38.62 1.36 -27.68
N ALA A 16 39.95 1.23 -27.67
CA ALA A 16 40.73 0.83 -28.85
C ALA A 16 40.39 -0.58 -29.36
N SER A 17 40.11 -1.52 -28.45
CA SER A 17 39.71 -2.89 -28.75
C SER A 17 38.47 -3.29 -27.96
N ASP A 18 37.84 -4.38 -28.36
CA ASP A 18 36.61 -4.87 -27.72
C ASP A 18 36.89 -5.32 -26.29
N VAL A 19 38.00 -6.04 -26.06
CA VAL A 19 38.47 -6.44 -24.72
C VAL A 19 38.79 -5.22 -23.86
N SER A 20 39.48 -4.23 -24.42
CA SER A 20 39.79 -2.98 -23.72
C SER A 20 38.51 -2.25 -23.29
N ALA A 21 37.52 -2.19 -24.19
CA ALA A 21 36.25 -1.54 -23.89
C ALA A 21 35.57 -2.19 -22.69
N VAL A 22 35.55 -3.53 -22.61
CA VAL A 22 34.97 -4.29 -21.49
C VAL A 22 35.69 -4.00 -20.17
N VAL A 23 37.02 -4.04 -20.17
CA VAL A 23 37.82 -3.83 -18.94
C VAL A 23 37.66 -2.40 -18.43
N HIS A 24 37.57 -1.42 -19.32
CA HIS A 24 37.57 0.00 -18.95
C HIS A 24 36.17 0.64 -18.87
N VAL A 25 35.07 -0.11 -19.02
CA VAL A 25 33.70 0.46 -18.94
C VAL A 25 33.49 1.31 -17.70
N PRO A 26 33.79 0.86 -16.46
CA PRO A 26 33.48 1.64 -15.26
C PRO A 26 34.19 3.01 -15.28
N HIS A 27 35.48 3.01 -15.63
CA HIS A 27 36.28 4.22 -15.76
C HIS A 27 35.73 5.17 -16.83
N VAL A 28 35.35 4.64 -18.00
CA VAL A 28 34.74 5.43 -19.07
C VAL A 28 33.43 6.07 -18.59
N LEU A 29 32.55 5.31 -17.91
CA LEU A 29 31.27 5.83 -17.43
C LEU A 29 31.42 6.93 -16.37
N GLU A 30 32.43 6.83 -15.51
CA GLU A 30 32.76 7.82 -14.47
C GLU A 30 33.33 9.11 -15.07
N GLN A 31 34.21 9.00 -16.08
CA GLN A 31 34.87 10.16 -16.70
C GLN A 31 33.94 10.93 -17.65
N LEU A 32 32.96 10.27 -18.26
CA LEU A 32 32.05 10.93 -19.20
C LEU A 32 31.27 12.06 -18.54
N SER A 33 31.35 13.24 -19.16
CA SER A 33 30.70 14.46 -18.71
C SER A 33 29.99 15.18 -19.87
N PRO A 34 29.00 16.06 -19.61
CA PRO A 34 28.21 16.69 -20.67
C PRO A 34 29.04 17.53 -21.65
N HIS A 35 30.09 18.21 -21.17
CA HIS A 35 30.92 19.10 -21.99
C HIS A 35 31.79 18.35 -23.01
N TYR A 36 32.01 17.03 -22.84
CA TYR A 36 32.73 16.21 -23.81
C TYR A 36 31.97 16.06 -25.14
N PHE A 37 30.66 16.32 -25.12
CA PHE A 37 29.77 16.17 -26.27
C PHE A 37 29.46 17.49 -26.98
N ALA A 38 30.23 18.54 -26.70
CA ALA A 38 30.24 19.73 -27.54
C ALA A 38 30.64 19.36 -28.99
N PRO A 39 30.19 20.12 -30.00
CA PRO A 39 30.51 19.84 -31.40
C PRO A 39 32.03 19.70 -31.60
N SER A 40 32.47 18.49 -31.96
CA SER A 40 33.89 18.16 -32.13
C SER A 40 34.08 17.09 -33.20
N PRO A 41 35.24 17.03 -33.88
CA PRO A 41 35.52 16.00 -34.88
C PRO A 41 35.62 14.59 -34.30
N HIS A 42 35.75 14.46 -32.97
CA HIS A 42 35.83 13.17 -32.28
C HIS A 42 34.46 12.54 -32.03
N LEU A 43 33.39 13.33 -32.14
CA LEU A 43 32.02 12.89 -31.85
C LEU A 43 31.54 11.79 -32.80
N GLN A 44 31.78 11.97 -34.11
CA GLN A 44 31.41 10.95 -35.10
C GLN A 44 32.19 9.65 -34.89
N LYS A 45 33.48 9.74 -34.52
CA LYS A 45 34.32 8.57 -34.20
C LYS A 45 33.83 7.86 -32.94
N TRP A 46 33.39 8.64 -31.94
CA TRP A 46 32.79 8.12 -30.71
C TRP A 46 31.54 7.30 -30.99
N VAL A 47 30.58 7.91 -31.69
CA VAL A 47 29.33 7.25 -32.10
C VAL A 47 29.62 6.00 -32.93
N THR A 48 30.48 6.11 -33.95
CA THR A 48 30.83 4.97 -34.82
C THR A 48 31.45 3.82 -34.02
N ARG A 49 32.31 4.11 -33.04
CA ARG A 49 32.92 3.09 -32.20
C ARG A 49 31.89 2.39 -31.30
N ILE A 50 30.96 3.14 -30.69
CA ILE A 50 29.86 2.56 -29.91
C ILE A 50 29.03 1.64 -30.80
N THR A 51 28.59 2.11 -31.98
CA THR A 51 27.81 1.31 -32.93
C THR A 51 28.55 0.05 -33.35
N SER A 52 29.85 0.14 -33.63
CA SER A 52 30.70 -1.00 -33.94
C SER A 52 30.76 -2.01 -32.79
N LEU A 53 30.92 -1.55 -31.55
CA LEU A 53 30.93 -2.41 -30.37
C LEU A 53 29.56 -3.08 -30.13
N MET A 54 28.45 -2.39 -30.39
CA MET A 54 27.10 -2.98 -30.31
C MET A 54 26.88 -4.11 -31.33
N HIS A 55 27.61 -4.10 -32.44
CA HIS A 55 27.63 -5.18 -33.44
C HIS A 55 28.73 -6.22 -33.21
N SER A 56 29.50 -6.13 -32.13
CA SER A 56 30.57 -7.09 -31.85
C SER A 56 30.04 -8.51 -31.70
N LYS A 57 30.86 -9.49 -32.10
CA LYS A 57 30.59 -10.91 -31.84
C LYS A 57 30.76 -11.25 -30.36
N ASP A 58 31.53 -10.45 -29.62
CA ASP A 58 31.74 -10.63 -28.19
C ASP A 58 30.54 -10.07 -27.40
N PRO A 59 29.79 -10.89 -26.65
CA PRO A 59 28.69 -10.41 -25.81
C PRO A 59 29.14 -9.37 -24.78
N ALA A 60 30.35 -9.47 -24.22
CA ALA A 60 30.83 -8.52 -23.24
C ALA A 60 31.04 -7.13 -23.88
N ALA A 61 31.63 -7.08 -25.07
CA ALA A 61 31.79 -5.85 -25.84
C ALA A 61 30.45 -5.19 -26.20
N ARG A 62 29.43 -5.99 -26.56
CA ARG A 62 28.06 -5.47 -26.80
C ARG A 62 27.44 -4.88 -25.54
N TRP A 63 27.56 -5.57 -24.40
CA TRP A 63 27.11 -5.05 -23.10
C TRP A 63 27.78 -3.70 -22.78
N ALA A 64 29.10 -3.63 -22.90
CA ALA A 64 29.89 -2.42 -22.70
C ALA A 64 29.40 -1.27 -23.59
N ALA A 65 29.17 -1.56 -24.87
CA ALA A 65 28.66 -0.59 -25.84
C ALA A 65 27.31 -0.01 -25.42
N ILE A 66 26.37 -0.84 -24.98
CA ILE A 66 25.03 -0.40 -24.56
C ILE A 66 25.11 0.47 -23.31
N CYS A 67 25.96 0.13 -22.34
CA CYS A 67 26.19 0.95 -21.15
C CYS A 67 26.77 2.33 -21.51
N ILE A 68 27.75 2.38 -22.42
CA ILE A 68 28.35 3.62 -22.89
C ILE A 68 27.35 4.44 -23.71
N ALA A 69 26.55 3.81 -24.57
CA ALA A 69 25.48 4.44 -25.34
C ALA A 69 24.43 5.06 -24.40
N TYR A 70 23.99 4.31 -23.38
CA TYR A 70 23.07 4.78 -22.35
C TYR A 70 23.60 6.05 -21.66
N ARG A 71 24.85 6.02 -21.18
CA ARG A 71 25.46 7.16 -20.49
C ARG A 71 25.66 8.35 -21.43
N THR A 72 26.08 8.11 -22.66
CA THR A 72 26.22 9.13 -23.71
C THR A 72 24.89 9.82 -23.98
N SER A 73 23.82 9.04 -24.19
CA SER A 73 22.47 9.55 -24.41
C SER A 73 21.90 10.31 -23.21
N PHE A 74 22.23 9.88 -21.98
CA PHE A 74 21.82 10.58 -20.77
C PHE A 74 22.51 11.96 -20.64
N LEU A 75 23.79 12.05 -21.02
CA LEU A 75 24.58 13.28 -20.92
C LEU A 75 24.39 14.25 -22.09
N SER A 76 23.97 13.77 -23.27
CA SER A 76 23.74 14.58 -24.46
C SER A 76 22.46 14.17 -25.19
N ARG A 77 21.43 15.01 -25.05
CA ARG A 77 20.13 14.83 -25.70
C ARG A 77 20.18 14.93 -27.24
N PRO A 78 20.94 15.86 -27.86
CA PRO A 78 21.08 15.90 -29.32
C PRO A 78 21.62 14.58 -29.87
N LEU A 79 22.70 14.06 -29.26
CA LEU A 79 23.28 12.77 -29.67
C LEU A 79 22.30 11.60 -29.54
N LEU A 80 21.48 11.59 -28.49
CA LEU A 80 20.43 10.58 -28.36
C LEU A 80 19.50 10.64 -29.57
N ILE A 81 18.98 11.82 -29.91
CA ILE A 81 18.00 11.98 -30.99
C ILE A 81 18.61 11.54 -32.33
N ASP A 82 19.84 11.97 -32.62
CA ASP A 82 20.52 11.70 -33.89
C ASP A 82 20.80 10.20 -34.10
N ASN A 83 21.07 9.45 -33.02
CA ASN A 83 21.55 8.06 -33.11
C ASN A 83 20.54 7.02 -32.65
N ALA A 84 19.45 7.43 -32.00
CA ALA A 84 18.51 6.50 -31.39
C ALA A 84 17.84 5.56 -32.40
N GLN A 85 17.53 5.99 -33.62
CA GLN A 85 16.96 5.10 -34.63
C GLN A 85 17.90 3.95 -34.97
N SER A 86 19.18 4.25 -35.18
CA SER A 86 20.21 3.25 -35.45
C SER A 86 20.39 2.31 -34.26
N TRP A 87 20.58 2.87 -33.06
CA TRP A 87 20.81 2.07 -31.85
C TRP A 87 19.61 1.22 -31.45
N LEU A 88 18.37 1.73 -31.52
CA LEU A 88 17.16 0.92 -31.31
C LEU A 88 17.03 -0.20 -32.34
N GLY A 89 17.40 0.05 -33.59
CA GLY A 89 17.45 -0.97 -34.64
C GLY A 89 18.36 -2.15 -34.29
N ILE A 90 19.44 -1.90 -33.54
CA ILE A 90 20.37 -2.92 -33.06
C ILE A 90 19.83 -3.63 -31.81
N LEU A 91 19.24 -2.88 -30.86
CA LEU A 91 18.72 -3.44 -29.61
C LEU A 91 17.55 -4.40 -29.83
N LEU A 92 16.67 -4.11 -30.81
CA LEU A 92 15.46 -4.89 -31.00
C LEU A 92 15.76 -6.39 -31.30
N PRO A 93 16.64 -6.74 -32.26
CA PRO A 93 17.07 -8.13 -32.44
C PRO A 93 17.73 -8.76 -31.20
N LEU A 94 18.42 -7.98 -30.36
CA LEU A 94 19.03 -8.51 -29.12
C LEU A 94 17.96 -8.93 -28.11
N LEU A 95 16.81 -8.23 -28.06
CA LEU A 95 15.69 -8.59 -27.19
C LEU A 95 14.93 -9.84 -27.66
N SER A 96 14.96 -10.15 -28.96
CA SER A 96 14.26 -11.32 -29.52
C SER A 96 15.12 -12.58 -29.59
N LYS A 97 16.44 -12.46 -29.46
CA LYS A 97 17.40 -13.57 -29.51
C LYS A 97 17.81 -14.00 -28.10
N PRO A 98 18.25 -15.25 -27.91
CA PRO A 98 18.81 -15.70 -26.64
C PRO A 98 20.16 -15.00 -26.40
N GLU A 99 20.12 -13.89 -25.67
CA GLU A 99 21.29 -13.11 -25.28
C GLU A 99 21.57 -13.28 -23.77
N PRO A 100 22.84 -13.12 -23.33
CA PRO A 100 23.16 -13.08 -21.91
C PRO A 100 22.31 -12.05 -21.14
N ILE A 101 21.87 -12.42 -19.93
CA ILE A 101 21.01 -11.59 -19.07
C ILE A 101 21.52 -10.15 -18.91
N PRO A 102 22.83 -9.87 -18.72
CA PRO A 102 23.32 -8.49 -18.62
C PRO A 102 23.04 -7.64 -19.87
N ILE A 103 23.14 -8.22 -21.07
CA ILE A 103 22.84 -7.53 -22.35
C ILE A 103 21.35 -7.23 -22.44
N LEU A 104 20.50 -8.21 -22.11
CA LEU A 104 19.05 -8.02 -22.13
C LEU A 104 18.63 -6.92 -21.14
N LYS A 105 19.12 -6.97 -19.89
CA LYS A 105 18.86 -5.94 -18.87
C LYS A 105 19.30 -4.55 -19.34
N ALA A 106 20.49 -4.44 -19.94
CA ALA A 106 21.00 -3.17 -20.49
C ALA A 106 20.15 -2.69 -21.68
N SER A 107 19.77 -3.59 -22.59
CA SER A 107 18.97 -3.29 -23.78
C SER A 107 17.57 -2.79 -23.42
N ILE A 108 16.91 -3.40 -22.43
CA ILE A 108 15.61 -2.94 -21.93
C ILE A 108 15.72 -1.55 -21.32
N ARG A 109 16.69 -1.34 -20.42
CA ARG A 109 16.90 -0.04 -19.76
C ARG A 109 17.19 1.06 -20.76
N TYR A 110 17.98 0.75 -21.79
CA TYR A 110 18.33 1.74 -22.80
C TYR A 110 17.18 2.02 -23.76
N SER A 111 16.45 0.99 -24.19
CA SER A 111 15.22 1.17 -24.99
C SER A 111 14.21 2.07 -24.26
N ARG A 112 14.04 1.88 -22.96
CA ARG A 112 13.20 2.75 -22.11
C ARG A 112 13.67 4.19 -22.07
N LEU A 113 14.97 4.44 -21.96
CA LEU A 113 15.51 5.79 -21.97
C LEU A 113 15.17 6.50 -23.29
N ILE A 114 15.45 5.84 -24.43
CA ILE A 114 15.20 6.41 -25.76
C ILE A 114 13.71 6.72 -25.95
N LEU A 115 12.85 5.74 -25.63
CA LEU A 115 11.40 5.91 -25.75
C LEU A 115 10.87 6.96 -24.77
N GLY A 116 11.39 7.04 -23.54
CA GLY A 116 11.01 8.07 -22.57
C GLY A 116 11.33 9.49 -23.06
N VAL A 117 12.50 9.70 -23.67
CA VAL A 117 12.90 11.02 -24.20
C VAL A 117 12.06 11.43 -25.42
N ALA A 118 11.55 10.47 -26.19
CA ALA A 118 10.75 10.73 -27.38
C ALA A 118 9.43 11.47 -27.11
N THR A 119 8.89 11.35 -25.89
CA THR A 119 7.62 12.02 -25.48
C THR A 119 7.63 13.53 -25.63
N ASN A 120 8.80 14.13 -25.61
CA ASN A 120 8.98 15.58 -25.68
C ASN A 120 9.32 16.06 -27.10
N HIS A 121 9.38 15.16 -28.09
CA HIS A 121 9.81 15.44 -29.46
C HIS A 121 8.88 14.74 -30.46
N PRO A 122 7.80 15.41 -30.93
CA PRO A 122 6.72 14.75 -31.68
C PRO A 122 7.19 14.15 -33.01
N GLU A 123 8.13 14.79 -33.71
CA GLU A 123 8.70 14.26 -34.97
C GLU A 123 9.49 12.97 -34.72
N PHE A 124 10.35 12.99 -33.70
CA PHE A 124 11.12 11.83 -33.27
C PHE A 124 10.20 10.70 -32.77
N GLN A 125 9.12 11.05 -32.07
CA GLN A 125 8.09 10.09 -31.69
C GLN A 125 7.46 9.43 -32.92
N ARG A 126 7.10 10.21 -33.95
CA ARG A 126 6.46 9.70 -35.18
C ARG A 126 7.41 8.79 -35.96
N GLN A 127 8.66 9.21 -36.12
CA GLN A 127 9.62 8.54 -37.00
C GLN A 127 10.31 7.33 -36.34
N VAL A 128 10.61 7.42 -35.05
CA VAL A 128 11.47 6.44 -34.36
C VAL A 128 10.67 5.63 -33.33
N ALA A 129 9.97 6.30 -32.41
CA ALA A 129 9.31 5.61 -31.31
C ALA A 129 8.10 4.79 -31.77
N ALA A 130 7.21 5.39 -32.56
CA ALA A 130 5.95 4.77 -33.00
C ALA A 130 6.14 3.39 -33.68
N PRO A 131 7.06 3.20 -34.65
CA PRO A 131 7.29 1.89 -35.25
C PRO A 131 8.05 0.91 -34.33
N ALA A 132 8.84 1.41 -33.38
CA ALA A 132 9.65 0.58 -32.49
C ALA A 132 8.83 0.00 -31.32
N ILE A 133 7.90 0.76 -30.76
CA ILE A 133 7.17 0.41 -29.53
C ILE A 133 6.45 -0.94 -29.63
N PRO A 134 5.60 -1.22 -30.63
CA PRO A 134 4.90 -2.51 -30.69
C PRO A 134 5.86 -3.71 -30.74
N ARG A 135 7.00 -3.55 -31.41
CA ARG A 135 8.02 -4.61 -31.54
C ARG A 135 8.76 -4.84 -30.22
N ILE A 136 9.18 -3.76 -29.56
CA ILE A 136 9.84 -3.82 -28.26
C ILE A 136 8.87 -4.40 -27.22
N SER A 137 7.65 -3.91 -27.14
CA SER A 137 6.66 -4.39 -26.18
C SER A 137 6.29 -5.86 -26.40
N SER A 138 6.22 -6.33 -27.66
CA SER A 138 6.06 -7.75 -27.97
C SER A 138 7.25 -8.58 -27.48
N ALA A 139 8.49 -8.11 -27.70
CA ALA A 139 9.69 -8.80 -27.20
C ALA A 139 9.75 -8.83 -25.67
N LEU A 140 9.41 -7.73 -25.00
CA LEU A 140 9.30 -7.67 -23.54
C LEU A 140 8.26 -8.65 -22.99
N LEU A 141 7.13 -8.79 -23.69
CA LEU A 141 6.07 -9.70 -23.31
C LEU A 141 6.52 -11.17 -23.44
N ILE A 142 7.25 -11.52 -24.51
CA ILE A 142 7.87 -12.86 -24.66
C ILE A 142 8.87 -13.14 -23.54
N ILE A 143 9.73 -12.16 -23.19
CA ILE A 143 10.66 -12.28 -22.06
C ILE A 143 9.90 -12.50 -20.75
N ALA A 144 8.82 -11.73 -20.52
CA ALA A 144 8.00 -11.85 -19.32
C ALA A 144 7.30 -13.21 -19.21
N GLU A 145 6.89 -13.82 -20.32
CA GLU A 145 6.25 -15.15 -20.35
C GLU A 145 7.28 -16.28 -20.17
N GLN A 146 8.34 -16.28 -20.98
CA GLN A 146 9.17 -17.47 -21.21
C GLN A 146 10.46 -17.51 -20.41
N HIS A 147 10.94 -16.38 -19.88
CA HIS A 147 12.28 -16.34 -19.26
C HIS A 147 12.27 -17.00 -17.87
N GLY A 148 13.31 -17.77 -17.53
CA GLY A 148 13.42 -18.46 -16.23
C GLY A 148 13.75 -17.53 -15.06
N ASP A 149 14.59 -16.51 -15.31
CA ASP A 149 15.01 -15.54 -14.30
C ASP A 149 13.87 -14.57 -13.87
N LEU A 150 13.55 -14.55 -12.58
CA LEU A 150 12.47 -13.72 -12.01
C LEU A 150 12.79 -12.23 -12.09
N ASP A 151 14.04 -11.84 -11.87
CA ASP A 151 14.49 -10.44 -11.99
C ASP A 151 14.28 -9.91 -13.39
N MET A 152 14.60 -10.74 -14.40
CA MET A 152 14.42 -10.39 -15.81
C MET A 152 12.93 -10.22 -16.16
N LYS A 153 12.07 -11.14 -15.70
CA LYS A 153 10.60 -11.04 -15.85
C LYS A 153 10.07 -9.75 -15.21
N SER A 154 10.47 -9.48 -13.98
CA SER A 154 10.09 -8.27 -13.25
C SER A 154 10.55 -7.00 -13.99
N LEU A 155 11.79 -6.95 -14.47
CA LEU A 155 12.29 -5.82 -15.27
C LEU A 155 11.49 -5.62 -16.55
N ALA A 156 11.14 -6.69 -17.27
CA ALA A 156 10.35 -6.60 -18.50
C ALA A 156 8.93 -6.08 -18.22
N ILE A 157 8.27 -6.59 -17.18
CA ILE A 157 6.93 -6.16 -16.76
C ILE A 157 6.94 -4.71 -16.27
N GLN A 158 7.90 -4.31 -15.43
CA GLN A 158 8.07 -2.91 -15.01
C GLN A 158 8.31 -1.99 -16.21
N SER A 159 9.01 -2.49 -17.22
CA SER A 159 9.27 -1.74 -18.45
C SER A 159 8.00 -1.52 -19.25
N LEU A 160 7.16 -2.55 -19.38
CA LEU A 160 5.83 -2.43 -19.97
C LEU A 160 4.94 -1.46 -19.16
N ALA A 161 4.96 -1.55 -17.83
CA ALA A 161 4.16 -0.68 -16.95
C ALA A 161 4.51 0.81 -17.11
N GLN A 162 5.75 1.13 -17.49
CA GLN A 162 6.17 2.50 -17.79
C GLN A 162 5.86 2.93 -19.22
N LEU A 163 5.95 2.03 -20.19
CA LEU A 163 5.70 2.34 -21.60
C LEU A 163 4.21 2.47 -21.93
N VAL A 164 3.34 1.72 -21.26
CA VAL A 164 1.89 1.74 -21.49
C VAL A 164 1.27 3.13 -21.28
N PRO A 165 1.50 3.82 -20.14
CA PRO A 165 0.98 5.18 -19.93
C PRO A 165 1.49 6.20 -20.94
N ILE A 166 2.71 6.01 -21.45
CA ILE A 166 3.34 6.93 -22.40
C ILE A 166 2.75 6.75 -23.81
N TYR A 167 2.49 5.49 -24.20
CA TYR A 167 2.06 5.14 -25.55
C TYR A 167 0.79 4.26 -25.58
N PRO A 168 -0.32 4.70 -24.98
CA PRO A 168 -1.50 3.85 -24.79
C PRO A 168 -2.10 3.38 -26.13
N SER A 169 -2.13 4.24 -27.15
CA SER A 169 -2.68 3.91 -28.46
C SER A 169 -1.91 2.78 -29.17
N LEU A 170 -0.58 2.77 -29.04
CA LEU A 170 0.30 1.78 -29.68
C LEU A 170 0.26 0.42 -28.99
N HIS A 171 -0.19 0.36 -27.73
CA HIS A 171 -0.35 -0.88 -26.98
C HIS A 171 -1.75 -1.48 -27.07
N LYS A 172 -2.72 -0.80 -27.70
CA LYS A 172 -4.12 -1.26 -27.77
C LYS A 172 -4.25 -2.66 -28.39
N ALA A 173 -3.49 -2.95 -29.44
CA ALA A 173 -3.48 -4.27 -30.09
C ALA A 173 -2.89 -5.39 -29.21
N LEU A 174 -2.04 -5.03 -28.23
CA LEU A 174 -1.44 -5.97 -27.27
C LEU A 174 -2.28 -6.13 -25.99
N SER A 175 -3.36 -5.36 -25.83
CA SER A 175 -4.18 -5.33 -24.62
C SER A 175 -4.60 -6.73 -24.14
N PRO A 176 -5.19 -7.62 -24.98
CA PRO A 176 -5.60 -8.95 -24.51
C PRO A 176 -4.45 -9.80 -23.97
N ARG A 177 -3.26 -9.72 -24.60
CA ARG A 177 -2.07 -10.44 -24.15
C ARG A 177 -1.50 -9.88 -22.85
N LEU A 178 -1.52 -8.55 -22.68
CA LEU A 178 -1.08 -7.90 -21.44
C LEU A 178 -1.98 -8.29 -20.26
N PHE A 179 -3.30 -8.28 -20.45
CA PHE A 179 -4.26 -8.76 -19.45
C PHE A 179 -4.07 -10.26 -19.17
N ALA A 180 -3.89 -11.09 -20.20
CA ALA A 180 -3.66 -12.52 -20.04
C ALA A 180 -2.37 -12.82 -19.25
N LEU A 181 -1.27 -12.10 -19.54
CA LEU A 181 -0.02 -12.21 -18.79
C LEU A 181 -0.23 -11.87 -17.31
N CYS A 182 -0.90 -10.76 -17.00
CA CYS A 182 -1.15 -10.35 -15.62
C CYS A 182 -2.02 -11.38 -14.89
N ASN A 183 -3.11 -11.83 -15.52
CA ASN A 183 -4.01 -12.82 -14.94
C ASN A 183 -3.35 -14.19 -14.75
N HIS A 184 -2.45 -14.59 -15.65
CA HIS A 184 -1.65 -15.81 -15.50
C HIS A 184 -0.77 -15.74 -14.25
N ILE A 185 -0.09 -14.62 -14.02
CA ILE A 185 0.73 -14.41 -12.80
C ILE A 185 -0.17 -14.33 -11.56
N PHE A 186 -1.31 -13.62 -11.62
CA PHE A 186 -2.24 -13.53 -10.50
C PHE A 186 -2.93 -14.84 -10.15
N SER A 187 -3.00 -15.78 -11.10
CA SER A 187 -3.50 -17.14 -10.85
C SER A 187 -2.63 -17.95 -9.88
N GLY A 188 -1.47 -17.40 -9.49
CA GLY A 188 -0.56 -17.97 -8.52
C GLY A 188 0.21 -19.16 -9.05
N ALA A 189 1.39 -19.39 -8.47
CA ALA A 189 2.14 -20.61 -8.66
C ALA A 189 2.04 -21.44 -7.38
N ALA A 190 1.80 -22.75 -7.51
CA ALA A 190 1.90 -23.68 -6.40
C ALA A 190 2.69 -24.90 -6.87
N PRO A 191 3.60 -25.46 -6.05
CA PRO A 191 3.80 -25.16 -4.63
C PRO A 191 4.72 -23.96 -4.33
N GLN A 192 5.39 -23.38 -5.33
CA GLN A 192 6.30 -22.26 -5.13
C GLN A 192 5.55 -20.93 -4.97
N VAL A 193 5.68 -20.29 -3.81
CA VAL A 193 5.14 -18.96 -3.58
C VAL A 193 5.71 -17.98 -4.60
N THR A 194 4.84 -17.27 -5.30
CA THR A 194 5.27 -16.28 -6.28
C THR A 194 6.01 -15.14 -5.60
N ASP A 195 7.10 -14.70 -6.23
CA ASP A 195 7.94 -13.62 -5.72
C ASP A 195 7.18 -12.30 -5.58
N GLY A 196 7.41 -11.61 -4.45
CA GLY A 196 6.73 -10.35 -4.14
C GLY A 196 7.05 -9.22 -5.11
N ILE A 197 8.28 -9.14 -5.62
CA ILE A 197 8.72 -8.10 -6.55
C ILE A 197 8.04 -8.31 -7.91
N LEU A 198 7.91 -9.57 -8.35
CA LEU A 198 7.17 -9.91 -9.57
C LEU A 198 5.69 -9.53 -9.45
N PHE A 199 5.06 -9.76 -8.30
CA PHE A 199 3.68 -9.35 -8.06
C PHE A 199 3.49 -7.84 -8.08
N ASP A 200 4.35 -7.10 -7.38
CA ASP A 200 4.25 -5.64 -7.36
C ASP A 200 4.47 -5.06 -8.77
N ALA A 201 5.42 -5.61 -9.54
CA ALA A 201 5.61 -5.25 -10.94
C ALA A 201 4.36 -5.52 -11.79
N THR A 202 3.74 -6.70 -11.64
CA THR A 202 2.56 -7.12 -12.39
C THR A 202 1.33 -6.31 -12.01
N ALA A 203 1.13 -6.04 -10.73
CA ALA A 203 0.07 -5.17 -10.21
C ALA A 203 0.19 -3.76 -10.76
N ASN A 204 1.40 -3.20 -10.82
CA ASN A 204 1.65 -1.90 -11.43
C ASN A 204 1.36 -1.90 -12.94
N LEU A 205 1.75 -2.95 -13.67
CA LEU A 205 1.38 -3.09 -15.09
C LEU A 205 -0.14 -3.13 -15.24
N TYR A 206 -0.83 -4.03 -14.54
CA TYR A 206 -2.28 -4.20 -14.59
C TYR A 206 -3.01 -2.88 -14.29
N ALA A 207 -2.55 -2.15 -13.27
CA ALA A 207 -3.10 -0.88 -12.85
C ALA A 207 -2.90 0.27 -13.86
N THR A 208 -2.08 0.09 -14.90
CA THR A 208 -1.92 1.06 -16.00
C THR A 208 -2.69 0.68 -17.27
N LEU A 209 -3.20 -0.57 -17.37
CA LEU A 209 -3.86 -1.07 -18.57
C LEU A 209 -5.20 -0.38 -18.85
N HIS A 210 -5.83 0.27 -17.86
CA HIS A 210 -7.03 1.07 -18.08
C HIS A 210 -6.80 2.23 -19.05
N LEU A 211 -5.57 2.74 -19.15
CA LEU A 211 -5.21 3.82 -20.07
C LEU A 211 -5.35 3.41 -21.54
N LEU A 212 -5.36 2.10 -21.84
CA LEU A 212 -5.60 1.57 -23.19
C LEU A 212 -7.04 1.80 -23.68
N GLY A 213 -7.98 2.10 -22.76
CA GLY A 213 -9.36 2.47 -23.07
C GLY A 213 -9.51 3.87 -23.68
N GLY A 214 -8.42 4.64 -23.77
CA GLY A 214 -8.44 6.02 -24.27
C GLY A 214 -9.19 6.98 -23.33
N LYS A 215 -9.52 8.17 -23.85
CA LYS A 215 -10.11 9.26 -23.03
C LYS A 215 -11.46 8.90 -22.43
N VAL A 216 -12.33 8.20 -23.17
CA VAL A 216 -13.70 7.90 -22.73
C VAL A 216 -13.80 6.53 -22.07
N GLY A 217 -13.16 5.50 -22.64
CA GLY A 217 -13.27 4.12 -22.16
C GLY A 217 -12.37 3.80 -20.97
N GLY A 218 -11.40 4.65 -20.63
CA GLY A 218 -10.44 4.35 -19.55
C GLY A 218 -11.08 4.20 -18.17
N ALA A 219 -12.07 5.03 -17.84
CA ALA A 219 -12.78 4.92 -16.56
C ALA A 219 -13.59 3.62 -16.45
N THR A 220 -14.29 3.23 -17.53
CA THR A 220 -15.03 1.97 -17.61
C THR A 220 -14.08 0.77 -17.55
N LEU A 221 -12.94 0.82 -18.26
CA LEU A 221 -11.96 -0.26 -18.24
C LEU A 221 -11.31 -0.39 -16.86
N TRP A 222 -11.02 0.72 -16.17
CA TRP A 222 -10.55 0.71 -14.78
C TRP A 222 -11.56 0.05 -13.85
N ARG A 223 -12.84 0.44 -13.95
CA ARG A 223 -13.94 -0.13 -13.16
C ARG A 223 -14.06 -1.64 -13.38
N ASN A 224 -14.09 -2.07 -14.64
CA ASN A 224 -14.18 -3.48 -15.02
C ASN A 224 -12.97 -4.28 -14.51
N SER A 225 -11.77 -3.69 -14.60
CA SER A 225 -10.54 -4.32 -14.11
C SER A 225 -10.57 -4.51 -12.59
N LEU A 226 -11.08 -3.52 -11.85
CA LEU A 226 -11.27 -3.60 -10.41
C LEU A 226 -12.31 -4.66 -10.03
N ASP A 227 -13.46 -4.68 -10.70
CA ASP A 227 -14.52 -5.66 -10.44
C ASP A 227 -14.06 -7.10 -10.73
N ALA A 228 -13.33 -7.31 -11.84
CA ALA A 228 -12.79 -8.62 -12.18
C ALA A 228 -11.80 -9.14 -11.12
N VAL A 229 -10.87 -8.28 -10.66
CA VAL A 229 -9.89 -8.67 -9.63
C VAL A 229 -10.57 -8.85 -8.27
N LEU A 230 -11.53 -8.00 -7.92
CA LEU A 230 -12.29 -8.12 -6.68
C LEU A 230 -13.07 -9.44 -6.66
N HIS A 231 -13.74 -9.79 -7.76
CA HIS A 231 -14.44 -11.05 -7.90
C HIS A 231 -13.48 -12.24 -7.78
N SER A 232 -12.36 -12.23 -8.49
CA SER A 232 -11.33 -13.27 -8.40
C SER A 232 -10.77 -13.43 -6.98
N SER A 233 -10.56 -12.32 -6.27
CA SER A 233 -10.11 -12.32 -4.88
C SER A 233 -11.15 -12.93 -3.94
N TRP A 234 -12.43 -12.65 -4.19
CA TRP A 234 -13.57 -13.25 -3.48
C TRP A 234 -13.61 -14.76 -3.68
N THR A 235 -13.45 -15.24 -4.92
CA THR A 235 -13.38 -16.67 -5.24
C THR A 235 -12.19 -17.36 -4.56
N ALA A 236 -11.01 -16.72 -4.57
CA ALA A 236 -9.82 -17.24 -3.91
C ALA A 236 -10.02 -17.35 -2.39
N TRP A 237 -10.61 -16.32 -1.76
CA TRP A 237 -10.95 -16.35 -0.34
C TRP A 237 -11.98 -17.43 0.00
N LEU A 238 -13.06 -17.57 -0.77
CA LEU A 238 -14.04 -18.64 -0.57
C LEU A 238 -13.41 -20.04 -0.68
N SER A 239 -12.46 -20.20 -1.61
CA SER A 239 -11.72 -21.45 -1.79
C SER A 239 -10.75 -21.76 -0.64
N LEU A 240 -10.44 -20.77 0.21
CA LEU A 240 -9.69 -20.96 1.46
C LEU A 240 -10.60 -21.25 2.66
N ARG A 241 -11.92 -21.24 2.49
CA ARG A 241 -12.91 -21.33 3.58
C ARG A 241 -14.02 -22.35 3.28
N THR A 242 -13.70 -23.42 2.56
CA THR A 242 -14.69 -24.42 2.12
C THR A 242 -15.32 -25.20 3.28
N THR A 243 -14.59 -25.34 4.39
CA THR A 243 -15.04 -26.04 5.60
C THR A 243 -15.86 -25.17 6.57
N PHE A 244 -15.94 -23.85 6.33
CA PHE A 244 -16.62 -22.87 7.19
C PHE A 244 -17.99 -22.46 6.61
N THR A 245 -19.08 -22.64 7.35
CA THR A 245 -20.47 -22.41 6.89
C THR A 245 -20.81 -20.92 6.76
N ALA A 246 -20.34 -20.10 7.70
CA ALA A 246 -20.65 -18.68 7.78
C ALA A 246 -20.14 -17.91 6.54
N SER A 247 -18.96 -18.27 6.02
CA SER A 247 -18.36 -17.61 4.86
C SER A 247 -19.21 -17.77 3.58
N ALA A 248 -19.79 -18.95 3.37
CA ALA A 248 -20.63 -19.22 2.21
C ALA A 248 -21.96 -18.44 2.25
N ALA A 249 -22.58 -18.35 3.43
CA ALA A 249 -23.84 -17.61 3.60
C ALA A 249 -23.66 -16.11 3.30
N GLN A 250 -22.53 -15.52 3.69
CA GLN A 250 -22.24 -14.11 3.43
C GLN A 250 -22.13 -13.79 1.93
N PHE A 251 -21.57 -14.69 1.11
CA PHE A 251 -21.47 -14.47 -0.33
C PHE A 251 -22.83 -14.39 -1.00
N ASN A 252 -23.67 -15.37 -0.70
CA ASN A 252 -24.96 -15.54 -1.36
C ASN A 252 -25.89 -14.35 -1.07
N GLN A 253 -25.76 -13.72 0.09
CA GLN A 253 -26.53 -12.52 0.45
C GLN A 253 -26.05 -11.25 -0.27
N GLN A 254 -24.77 -11.20 -0.64
CA GLN A 254 -24.17 -10.00 -1.23
C GLN A 254 -24.18 -10.01 -2.75
N SER A 255 -24.83 -11.02 -3.35
CA SER A 255 -24.93 -11.30 -4.79
C SER A 255 -24.61 -10.07 -5.62
N PHE A 256 -23.33 -9.96 -6.00
CA PHE A 256 -22.82 -8.94 -6.91
C PHE A 256 -23.75 -8.97 -8.11
N GLY A 257 -24.58 -7.93 -8.25
CA GLY A 257 -25.82 -7.96 -9.02
C GLY A 257 -25.69 -8.84 -10.24
N HIS A 258 -26.37 -9.99 -10.21
CA HIS A 258 -26.35 -11.09 -11.17
C HIS A 258 -25.45 -10.76 -12.38
N VAL A 259 -24.13 -10.97 -12.24
CA VAL A 259 -23.22 -10.84 -13.38
C VAL A 259 -23.63 -11.95 -14.31
N GLN A 260 -24.58 -11.64 -15.20
CA GLN A 260 -24.98 -12.47 -16.31
C GLN A 260 -23.73 -12.55 -17.17
N THR A 261 -22.92 -13.56 -16.93
CA THR A 261 -22.02 -14.06 -17.97
C THR A 261 -22.90 -14.22 -19.20
N ALA A 262 -22.51 -13.63 -20.33
CA ALA A 262 -23.32 -13.49 -21.54
C ALA A 262 -23.88 -14.82 -22.11
N ASN A 263 -23.53 -15.96 -21.50
CA ASN A 263 -23.96 -17.29 -21.86
C ASN A 263 -25.20 -17.81 -21.09
N GLY A 264 -25.86 -17.01 -20.25
CA GLY A 264 -27.20 -17.33 -19.74
C GLY A 264 -27.36 -18.56 -18.83
N GLU A 265 -26.27 -19.29 -18.55
CA GLU A 265 -26.27 -20.35 -17.55
C GLU A 265 -26.12 -19.69 -16.17
N ALA A 266 -27.18 -19.77 -15.36
CA ALA A 266 -27.13 -19.42 -13.95
C ALA A 266 -26.15 -20.36 -13.26
N GLY A 267 -24.88 -19.96 -13.24
CA GLY A 267 -23.77 -20.77 -12.76
C GLY A 267 -24.01 -21.17 -11.32
N ASN A 268 -24.28 -22.46 -11.11
CA ASN A 268 -23.68 -23.13 -9.97
C ASN A 268 -22.22 -22.70 -9.99
N LEU A 269 -21.76 -22.01 -8.93
CA LEU A 269 -20.32 -21.78 -8.73
C LEU A 269 -19.63 -23.07 -9.13
N PRO A 270 -18.62 -23.05 -10.01
CA PRO A 270 -17.84 -24.23 -10.29
C PRO A 270 -17.22 -24.60 -8.95
N PHE A 271 -17.95 -25.43 -8.20
CA PHE A 271 -17.46 -26.20 -7.08
C PHE A 271 -16.44 -27.04 -7.78
N THR A 272 -15.21 -26.52 -7.73
CA THR A 272 -14.07 -26.99 -8.50
C THR A 272 -14.14 -28.49 -8.45
N GLU A 273 -14.34 -29.10 -9.62
CA GLU A 273 -14.20 -30.54 -9.79
C GLU A 273 -13.01 -30.94 -8.93
N THR A 274 -13.26 -31.90 -8.04
CA THR A 274 -12.32 -32.42 -7.05
C THR A 274 -11.11 -32.97 -7.79
N THR A 275 -10.25 -32.07 -8.21
CA THR A 275 -8.88 -32.33 -8.58
C THR A 275 -8.28 -32.92 -7.33
N THR A 276 -7.69 -34.09 -7.48
CA THR A 276 -7.06 -34.91 -6.44
C THR A 276 -5.81 -34.23 -5.85
N ASP A 277 -5.76 -32.91 -5.87
CA ASP A 277 -4.66 -32.09 -5.40
C ASP A 277 -4.63 -32.11 -3.88
N ASP A 278 -3.42 -32.21 -3.33
CA ASP A 278 -3.17 -32.09 -1.90
C ASP A 278 -3.72 -30.75 -1.36
N PRO A 279 -4.52 -30.74 -0.28
CA PRO A 279 -5.18 -29.53 0.19
C PRO A 279 -4.20 -28.45 0.68
N SER A 280 -2.98 -28.80 1.12
CA SER A 280 -1.93 -27.81 1.39
C SER A 280 -1.54 -27.04 0.13
N THR A 281 -1.42 -27.73 -1.01
CA THR A 281 -1.08 -27.10 -2.30
C THR A 281 -2.23 -26.21 -2.78
N THR A 282 -3.48 -26.65 -2.61
CA THR A 282 -4.66 -25.85 -2.95
C THR A 282 -4.78 -24.61 -2.06
N ALA A 283 -4.56 -24.74 -0.75
CA ALA A 283 -4.57 -23.62 0.18
C ALA A 283 -3.46 -22.62 -0.13
N ALA A 284 -2.22 -23.08 -0.38
CA ALA A 284 -1.11 -22.22 -0.77
C ALA A 284 -1.40 -21.47 -2.07
N ARG A 285 -1.93 -22.14 -3.10
CA ARG A 285 -2.32 -21.53 -4.37
C ARG A 285 -3.37 -20.44 -4.20
N ASN A 286 -4.43 -20.71 -3.44
CA ASN A 286 -5.51 -19.75 -3.25
C ASN A 286 -5.09 -18.59 -2.35
N LEU A 287 -4.19 -18.80 -1.40
CA LEU A 287 -3.59 -17.73 -0.62
C LEU A 287 -2.74 -16.81 -1.50
N ASP A 288 -1.97 -17.38 -2.42
CA ASP A 288 -1.17 -16.62 -3.39
C ASP A 288 -2.06 -15.80 -4.33
N ARG A 289 -3.16 -16.38 -4.82
CA ARG A 289 -4.21 -15.68 -5.59
C ARG A 289 -4.85 -14.54 -4.82
N LEU A 290 -5.17 -14.75 -3.55
CA LEU A 290 -5.77 -13.71 -2.70
C LEU A 290 -4.78 -12.55 -2.49
N LYS A 291 -3.52 -12.87 -2.19
CA LYS A 291 -2.44 -11.89 -2.04
C LYS A 291 -2.22 -11.08 -3.33
N SER A 292 -2.19 -11.76 -4.48
CA SER A 292 -1.99 -11.12 -5.78
C SER A 292 -3.17 -10.20 -6.13
N GLY A 293 -4.40 -10.67 -5.94
CA GLY A 293 -5.62 -9.89 -6.15
C GLY A 293 -5.69 -8.65 -5.27
N ILE A 294 -5.39 -8.77 -3.98
CA ILE A 294 -5.34 -7.62 -3.06
C ILE A 294 -4.24 -6.62 -3.46
N THR A 295 -3.08 -7.11 -3.92
CA THR A 295 -2.00 -6.25 -4.42
C THR A 295 -2.43 -5.49 -5.68
N ALA A 296 -3.11 -6.16 -6.61
CA ALA A 296 -3.66 -5.54 -7.82
C ALA A 296 -4.77 -4.52 -7.52
N ILE A 297 -5.67 -4.80 -6.56
CA ILE A 297 -6.67 -3.83 -6.09
C ILE A 297 -5.98 -2.59 -5.50
N CYS A 298 -4.99 -2.78 -4.63
CA CYS A 298 -4.24 -1.66 -4.06
C CYS A 298 -3.53 -0.83 -5.14
N ALA A 299 -2.96 -1.47 -6.15
CA ALA A 299 -2.31 -0.78 -7.27
C ALA A 299 -3.32 0.01 -8.11
N LEU A 300 -4.50 -0.57 -8.41
CA LEU A 300 -5.58 0.12 -9.12
C LEU A 300 -6.10 1.34 -8.35
N LEU A 301 -6.28 1.23 -7.02
CA LEU A 301 -6.74 2.34 -6.18
C LEU A 301 -5.73 3.49 -6.11
N ARG A 302 -4.43 3.20 -6.25
CA ARG A 302 -3.35 4.21 -6.29
C ARG A 302 -3.00 4.68 -7.70
N ALA A 303 -3.57 4.05 -8.75
CA ALA A 303 -3.22 4.35 -10.12
C ALA A 303 -3.66 5.78 -10.48
N PRO A 304 -2.81 6.56 -11.19
CA PRO A 304 -3.24 7.84 -11.71
C PRO A 304 -4.33 7.64 -12.77
N VAL A 305 -5.43 8.36 -12.62
CA VAL A 305 -6.55 8.38 -13.57
C VAL A 305 -6.69 9.76 -14.19
N GLN A 306 -6.89 9.83 -15.51
CA GLN A 306 -7.09 11.10 -16.22
C GLN A 306 -8.50 11.68 -16.00
N ARG A 307 -9.45 10.83 -15.61
CA ARG A 307 -10.84 11.19 -15.34
C ARG A 307 -11.29 10.53 -14.04
N PRO A 308 -12.24 11.14 -13.32
CA PRO A 308 -12.85 10.51 -12.15
C PRO A 308 -13.38 9.11 -12.48
N VAL A 309 -13.13 8.16 -11.58
CA VAL A 309 -13.59 6.77 -11.69
C VAL A 309 -14.56 6.47 -10.55
N GLN A 310 -15.52 5.59 -10.80
CA GLN A 310 -16.45 5.14 -9.77
C GLN A 310 -15.81 4.02 -8.95
N VAL A 311 -15.59 4.25 -7.66
CA VAL A 311 -15.02 3.27 -6.73
C VAL A 311 -16.15 2.58 -5.96
N PRO A 312 -16.25 1.23 -5.95
CA PRO A 312 -17.30 0.50 -5.26
C PRO A 312 -16.98 0.34 -3.77
N ILE A 313 -16.91 1.45 -3.04
CA ILE A 313 -16.45 1.49 -1.64
C ILE A 313 -17.21 0.47 -0.77
N GLY A 314 -18.53 0.37 -0.92
CA GLY A 314 -19.33 -0.61 -0.19
C GLY A 314 -18.87 -2.06 -0.37
N HIS A 315 -18.59 -2.49 -1.60
CA HIS A 315 -18.11 -3.85 -1.88
C HIS A 315 -16.69 -4.08 -1.34
N LEU A 316 -15.81 -3.08 -1.47
CA LEU A 316 -14.44 -3.17 -0.96
C LEU A 316 -14.40 -3.23 0.57
N VAL A 317 -15.19 -2.39 1.25
CA VAL A 317 -15.33 -2.42 2.72
C VAL A 317 -15.90 -3.74 3.18
N THR A 318 -16.93 -4.24 2.49
CA THR A 318 -17.56 -5.51 2.83
C THR A 318 -16.58 -6.67 2.66
N PHE A 319 -15.80 -6.68 1.58
CA PHE A 319 -14.74 -7.65 1.38
C PHE A 319 -13.68 -7.57 2.49
N CYS A 320 -13.16 -6.38 2.82
CA CYS A 320 -12.23 -6.19 3.94
C CYS A 320 -12.80 -6.72 5.26
N TRP A 321 -14.07 -6.41 5.54
CA TRP A 321 -14.76 -6.86 6.74
C TRP A 321 -14.84 -8.39 6.79
N SER A 322 -15.24 -9.06 5.69
CA SER A 322 -15.31 -10.52 5.62
C SER A 322 -13.94 -11.18 5.83
N LEU A 323 -12.87 -10.62 5.25
CA LEU A 323 -11.51 -11.12 5.47
C LEU A 323 -11.07 -10.97 6.94
N MET A 324 -11.35 -9.83 7.58
CA MET A 324 -11.02 -9.59 9.00
C MET A 324 -11.91 -10.37 9.96
N ALA A 325 -13.14 -10.70 9.57
CA ALA A 325 -14.10 -11.44 10.39
C ALA A 325 -13.82 -12.93 10.43
N CYS A 326 -12.93 -13.43 9.58
CA CYS A 326 -12.49 -14.83 9.61
C CYS A 326 -11.92 -15.17 10.98
N THR A 327 -12.41 -16.25 11.57
CA THR A 327 -11.88 -16.83 12.80
C THR A 327 -11.62 -18.32 12.62
N VAL A 328 -10.75 -18.88 13.47
CA VAL A 328 -10.44 -20.32 13.49
C VAL A 328 -11.55 -21.11 14.22
N ASP A 329 -12.21 -20.45 15.19
CA ASP A 329 -13.19 -21.04 16.10
C ASP A 329 -14.63 -21.11 15.53
N GLU A 330 -14.82 -20.73 14.27
CA GLU A 330 -16.13 -20.81 13.61
C GLU A 330 -16.68 -22.24 13.58
N GLU A 331 -17.94 -22.42 13.99
CA GLU A 331 -18.60 -23.72 13.93
C GLU A 331 -18.64 -24.23 12.48
N GLY A 332 -18.07 -25.41 12.25
CA GLY A 332 -17.97 -25.99 10.92
C GLY A 332 -19.23 -26.71 10.48
N LYS A 333 -19.22 -27.18 9.23
CA LYS A 333 -20.17 -28.21 8.79
C LYS A 333 -20.03 -29.46 9.67
N PRO A 334 -21.08 -30.27 9.88
CA PRO A 334 -20.96 -31.47 10.70
C PRO A 334 -20.03 -32.55 10.09
N HIS A 335 -19.74 -32.48 8.79
CA HIS A 335 -18.86 -33.41 8.10
C HIS A 335 -17.88 -32.63 7.21
N PHE A 336 -16.60 -32.56 7.62
CA PHE A 336 -15.51 -32.02 6.81
C PHE A 336 -14.24 -32.83 7.04
N ASP A 337 -13.30 -32.76 6.09
CA ASP A 337 -11.96 -33.30 6.27
C ASP A 337 -11.15 -32.41 7.23
N GLN A 338 -10.66 -33.01 8.32
CA GLN A 338 -9.88 -32.32 9.34
C GLN A 338 -8.55 -31.77 8.79
N TYR A 339 -7.94 -32.45 7.82
CA TYR A 339 -6.68 -31.99 7.23
C TYR A 339 -6.88 -30.73 6.38
N VAL A 340 -7.95 -30.70 5.56
CA VAL A 340 -8.38 -29.50 4.82
C VAL A 340 -8.65 -28.35 5.78
N ARG A 341 -9.42 -28.59 6.86
CA ARG A 341 -9.73 -27.55 7.85
C ARG A 341 -8.48 -27.01 8.54
N ALA A 342 -7.54 -27.87 8.90
CA ALA A 342 -6.29 -27.45 9.52
C ALA A 342 -5.46 -26.57 8.57
N ALA A 343 -5.38 -26.95 7.28
CA ALA A 343 -4.73 -26.15 6.25
C ALA A 343 -5.41 -24.78 6.06
N GLU A 344 -6.75 -24.75 5.96
CA GLU A 344 -7.53 -23.51 5.87
C GLU A 344 -7.33 -22.61 7.11
N ALA A 345 -7.38 -23.19 8.32
CA ALA A 345 -7.16 -22.48 9.57
C ALA A 345 -5.76 -21.85 9.64
N ALA A 346 -4.73 -22.54 9.15
CA ALA A 346 -3.36 -22.04 9.11
C ALA A 346 -3.21 -20.79 8.19
N THR A 347 -4.10 -20.59 7.22
CA THR A 347 -4.05 -19.41 6.33
C THR A 347 -4.68 -18.15 6.93
N VAL A 348 -5.46 -18.25 8.00
CA VAL A 348 -6.23 -17.14 8.59
C VAL A 348 -5.34 -15.94 9.00
N PRO A 349 -4.21 -16.11 9.69
CA PRO A 349 -3.22 -15.05 9.91
C PRO A 349 -2.83 -14.23 8.68
N HIS A 350 -2.61 -14.92 7.56
CA HIS A 350 -2.20 -14.29 6.32
C HIS A 350 -3.37 -13.55 5.68
N ILE A 351 -4.58 -14.10 5.75
CA ILE A 351 -5.83 -13.44 5.32
C ILE A 351 -6.00 -12.11 6.06
N TRP A 352 -5.84 -12.08 7.39
CA TRP A 352 -5.92 -10.85 8.19
C TRP A 352 -4.89 -9.81 7.78
N THR A 353 -3.65 -10.24 7.55
CA THR A 353 -2.56 -9.35 7.12
C THR A 353 -2.90 -8.71 5.76
N GLN A 354 -3.44 -9.47 4.81
CA GLN A 354 -3.86 -8.93 3.53
C GLN A 354 -5.09 -8.01 3.65
N ALA A 355 -6.02 -8.32 4.54
CA ALA A 355 -7.18 -7.47 4.83
C ALA A 355 -6.76 -6.10 5.38
N CYS A 356 -5.82 -6.09 6.34
CA CYS A 356 -5.25 -4.87 6.89
C CYS A 356 -4.53 -4.03 5.83
N ARG A 357 -3.78 -4.68 4.93
CA ARG A 357 -3.12 -4.00 3.80
C ARG A 357 -4.13 -3.36 2.85
N LEU A 358 -5.18 -4.09 2.48
CA LEU A 358 -6.24 -3.58 1.61
C LEU A 358 -6.97 -2.40 2.27
N LEU A 359 -7.38 -2.55 3.53
CA LEU A 359 -8.10 -1.52 4.26
C LEU A 359 -7.23 -0.26 4.44
N SER A 360 -5.95 -0.40 4.78
CA SER A 360 -5.02 0.74 4.86
C SER A 360 -4.86 1.46 3.51
N CYS A 361 -4.82 0.72 2.40
CA CYS A 361 -4.81 1.32 1.07
C CYS A 361 -6.13 2.05 0.78
N LEU A 362 -7.26 1.46 1.16
CA LEU A 362 -8.58 2.05 0.96
C LEU A 362 -8.74 3.33 1.79
N THR A 363 -8.28 3.36 3.04
CA THR A 363 -8.36 4.56 3.89
C THR A 363 -7.50 5.70 3.34
N GLN A 364 -6.28 5.40 2.87
CA GLN A 364 -5.40 6.40 2.27
C GLN A 364 -5.97 7.00 0.97
N THR A 365 -6.70 6.20 0.18
CA THR A 365 -7.20 6.61 -1.15
C THR A 365 -8.59 7.23 -1.11
N THR A 366 -9.46 6.80 -0.19
CA THR A 366 -10.86 7.25 -0.11
C THR A 366 -11.14 8.16 1.09
N GLN A 367 -10.24 8.20 2.07
CA GLN A 367 -10.30 9.10 3.23
C GLN A 367 -11.67 9.09 3.94
N HIS A 368 -12.33 10.25 4.01
CA HIS A 368 -13.60 10.49 4.70
C HIS A 368 -14.78 9.68 4.15
N LEU A 369 -14.69 9.13 2.92
CA LEU A 369 -15.75 8.31 2.34
C LEU A 369 -15.99 7.00 3.11
N LEU A 370 -15.03 6.59 3.96
CA LEU A 370 -15.16 5.43 4.84
C LEU A 370 -15.82 5.73 6.19
N ALA A 371 -16.10 6.99 6.52
CA ALA A 371 -16.57 7.39 7.84
C ALA A 371 -17.85 6.63 8.28
N SER A 372 -18.76 6.34 7.33
CA SER A 372 -20.00 5.59 7.59
C SER A 372 -19.77 4.15 8.07
N ASN A 373 -18.65 3.55 7.70
CA ASN A 373 -18.30 2.16 8.06
C ASN A 373 -17.14 2.08 9.08
N ALA A 374 -16.49 3.21 9.40
CA ALA A 374 -15.31 3.25 10.26
C ALA A 374 -15.59 2.67 11.66
N SER A 375 -16.76 2.90 12.23
CA SER A 375 -17.18 2.35 13.53
C SER A 375 -17.13 0.82 13.58
N ARG A 376 -17.72 0.17 12.56
CA ARG A 376 -17.75 -1.29 12.44
C ARG A 376 -16.35 -1.86 12.22
N LEU A 377 -15.55 -1.18 11.40
CA LEU A 377 -14.16 -1.57 11.11
C LEU A 377 -13.25 -1.42 12.34
N ILE A 378 -13.42 -0.36 13.13
CA ILE A 378 -12.67 -0.18 14.39
C ILE A 378 -13.08 -1.23 15.41
N MET A 379 -14.38 -1.53 15.53
CA MET A 379 -14.86 -2.57 16.44
C MET A 379 -14.24 -3.93 16.13
N ILE A 380 -14.19 -4.33 14.85
CA ILE A 380 -13.59 -5.62 14.48
C ILE A 380 -12.08 -5.64 14.71
N ILE A 381 -11.37 -4.54 14.42
CA ILE A 381 -9.93 -4.43 14.70
C ILE A 381 -9.67 -4.54 16.21
N ALA A 382 -10.46 -3.84 17.03
CA ALA A 382 -10.38 -3.93 18.49
C ALA A 382 -10.60 -5.36 18.98
N CYS A 383 -11.68 -6.03 18.52
CA CYS A 383 -11.97 -7.42 18.87
C CYS A 383 -10.85 -8.39 18.48
N GLN A 384 -10.14 -8.15 17.37
CA GLN A 384 -9.01 -9.00 16.97
C GLN A 384 -7.76 -8.70 17.80
N LEU A 385 -7.46 -7.43 18.08
CA LEU A 385 -6.32 -7.03 18.91
C LEU A 385 -6.43 -7.50 20.36
N GLU A 386 -7.65 -7.69 20.87
CA GLU A 386 -7.89 -8.29 22.19
C GLU A 386 -7.54 -9.78 22.25
N LYS A 387 -7.40 -10.46 21.10
CA LYS A 387 -6.98 -11.86 21.04
C LYS A 387 -5.46 -11.98 21.10
N ASN A 388 -4.98 -13.16 21.48
CA ASN A 388 -3.55 -13.49 21.47
C ASN A 388 -3.04 -13.69 20.05
N LEU A 389 -2.81 -12.58 19.34
CA LEU A 389 -2.27 -12.56 17.98
C LEU A 389 -0.73 -12.69 17.97
N GLU A 390 -0.18 -13.16 16.84
CA GLU A 390 1.26 -13.10 16.62
C GLU A 390 1.73 -11.67 16.29
N GLN A 391 2.99 -11.37 16.58
CA GLN A 391 3.59 -10.04 16.35
C GLN A 391 3.33 -9.43 14.94
N PRO A 392 3.53 -10.15 13.80
CA PRO A 392 3.29 -9.55 12.49
C PRO A 392 1.81 -9.16 12.27
N GLN A 393 0.88 -9.92 12.86
CA GLN A 393 -0.55 -9.65 12.77
C GLN A 393 -0.93 -8.44 13.62
N LYS A 394 -0.42 -8.36 14.87
CA LYS A 394 -0.59 -7.21 15.75
C LYS A 394 -0.17 -5.91 15.07
N LEU A 395 1.02 -5.91 14.48
CA LEU A 395 1.55 -4.76 13.76
C LEU A 395 0.67 -4.37 12.56
N ALA A 396 0.18 -5.36 11.80
CA ALA A 396 -0.70 -5.10 10.67
C ALA A 396 -2.03 -4.45 11.10
N PHE A 397 -2.65 -4.95 12.18
CA PHE A 397 -3.88 -4.39 12.73
C PHE A 397 -3.68 -2.99 13.32
N LEU A 398 -2.57 -2.75 14.04
CA LEU A 398 -2.26 -1.42 14.59
C LEU A 398 -2.01 -0.38 13.48
N ARG A 399 -1.21 -0.73 12.46
CA ARG A 399 -1.00 0.17 11.30
C ARG A 399 -2.30 0.45 10.54
N CYS A 400 -3.18 -0.54 10.45
CA CYS A 400 -4.50 -0.38 9.86
C CYS A 400 -5.42 0.51 10.71
N ALA A 401 -5.42 0.31 12.03
CA ALA A 401 -6.17 1.15 12.97
C ALA A 401 -5.72 2.61 12.90
N TYR A 402 -4.40 2.84 12.89
CA TYR A 402 -3.82 4.17 12.72
C TYR A 402 -4.26 4.80 11.40
N SER A 403 -4.10 4.08 10.28
CA SER A 403 -4.47 4.58 8.96
C SER A 403 -5.97 4.93 8.86
N LEU A 404 -6.82 4.17 9.55
CA LEU A 404 -8.26 4.40 9.61
C LEU A 404 -8.62 5.60 10.48
N LEU A 405 -8.08 5.69 11.71
CA LEU A 405 -8.34 6.81 12.62
C LEU A 405 -7.81 8.14 12.05
N HIS A 406 -6.59 8.13 11.50
CA HIS A 406 -5.97 9.30 10.89
C HIS A 406 -6.78 9.82 9.69
N SER A 407 -7.35 8.92 8.87
CA SER A 407 -8.15 9.30 7.71
C SER A 407 -9.61 9.63 8.04
N CYS A 408 -10.11 9.14 9.18
CA CYS A 408 -11.48 9.31 9.67
C CYS A 408 -11.45 9.77 11.14
N PRO A 409 -11.22 11.06 11.40
CA PRO A 409 -10.97 11.56 12.76
C PRO A 409 -12.20 11.45 13.66
N ILE A 410 -13.41 11.51 13.10
CA ILE A 410 -14.67 11.38 13.83
C ILE A 410 -15.26 10.01 13.53
N VAL A 411 -15.39 9.20 14.59
CA VAL A 411 -15.93 7.84 14.52
C VAL A 411 -17.04 7.78 15.56
N GLY A 412 -18.29 7.69 15.11
CA GLY A 412 -19.47 7.74 15.99
C GLY A 412 -19.70 6.51 16.88
N ALA A 413 -18.67 5.72 17.21
CA ALA A 413 -18.77 4.50 18.00
C ALA A 413 -17.86 4.52 19.22
N GLN A 414 -18.33 5.19 20.27
CA GLN A 414 -17.66 5.32 21.57
C GLN A 414 -17.07 3.98 22.07
N LEU A 415 -17.87 2.91 22.03
CA LEU A 415 -17.47 1.58 22.50
C LEU A 415 -16.29 0.99 21.70
N GLY A 416 -16.31 1.12 20.37
CA GLY A 416 -15.27 0.54 19.52
C GLY A 416 -13.91 1.19 19.75
N ILE A 417 -13.89 2.51 19.87
CA ILE A 417 -12.66 3.28 20.13
C ILE A 417 -12.16 3.00 21.55
N ALA A 418 -13.06 2.97 22.54
CA ALA A 418 -12.67 2.66 23.91
C ALA A 418 -12.00 1.28 24.02
N ARG A 419 -12.56 0.25 23.36
CA ARG A 419 -11.95 -1.09 23.27
C ARG A 419 -10.61 -1.08 22.54
N LEU A 420 -10.53 -0.39 21.40
CA LEU A 420 -9.28 -0.26 20.65
C LEU A 420 -8.18 0.37 21.49
N VAL A 421 -8.47 1.46 22.21
CA VAL A 421 -7.52 2.13 23.09
C VAL A 421 -7.09 1.21 24.23
N LYS A 422 -8.02 0.51 24.90
CA LYS A 422 -7.71 -0.46 25.96
C LYS A 422 -6.83 -1.60 25.46
N ALA A 423 -7.15 -2.18 24.31
CA ALA A 423 -6.32 -3.21 23.67
C ALA A 423 -4.92 -2.67 23.32
N THR A 424 -4.84 -1.44 22.81
CA THR A 424 -3.58 -0.78 22.45
C THR A 424 -2.68 -0.54 23.67
N ILE A 425 -3.27 -0.13 24.80
CA ILE A 425 -2.58 0.07 26.09
C ILE A 425 -1.91 -1.22 26.57
N SER A 426 -2.52 -2.39 26.32
CA SER A 426 -1.93 -3.68 26.72
C SER A 426 -0.59 -3.96 26.04
N PHE A 427 -0.37 -3.46 24.82
CA PHE A 427 0.92 -3.60 24.12
C PHE A 427 2.01 -2.67 24.66
N LEU A 428 1.64 -1.66 25.46
CA LEU A 428 2.56 -0.75 26.12
C LEU A 428 2.90 -1.19 27.55
N SER A 429 2.22 -2.22 28.10
CA SER A 429 2.45 -2.73 29.46
C SER A 429 3.92 -3.00 29.80
N PRO A 430 4.76 -3.52 28.88
CA PRO A 430 6.14 -3.82 29.20
C PRO A 430 6.99 -2.56 29.49
N LEU A 431 6.52 -1.37 29.11
CA LEU A 431 7.25 -0.12 29.29
C LEU A 431 7.04 0.53 30.68
N TYR A 432 5.93 0.25 31.36
CA TYR A 432 5.57 0.93 32.62
C TYR A 432 5.32 0.01 33.82
N LEU A 433 5.13 -1.29 33.60
CA LEU A 433 5.27 -2.31 34.65
C LEU A 433 6.63 -2.99 34.46
N PRO A 434 7.73 -2.47 35.04
CA PRO A 434 8.93 -3.30 35.16
C PRO A 434 8.53 -4.53 35.97
N GLU A 435 8.69 -5.73 35.41
CA GLU A 435 8.50 -6.98 36.14
C GLU A 435 9.26 -6.85 37.45
N SER A 436 8.53 -6.62 38.54
CA SER A 436 9.06 -6.81 39.88
C SER A 436 9.45 -8.27 39.90
N ASP A 437 10.70 -8.57 40.24
CA ASP A 437 11.22 -9.93 40.43
C ASP A 437 10.32 -10.63 41.47
N ALA A 438 9.19 -11.16 41.00
CA ALA A 438 8.31 -11.98 41.78
C ALA A 438 9.12 -13.25 41.95
N GLU A 439 9.77 -13.36 43.12
CA GLU A 439 10.52 -14.54 43.50
C GLU A 439 9.70 -15.76 43.08
N PRO A 440 10.26 -16.68 42.28
CA PRO A 440 9.53 -17.85 41.83
C PRO A 440 9.04 -18.55 43.09
N THR A 441 7.74 -18.45 43.34
CA THR A 441 7.10 -19.05 44.50
C THR A 441 7.25 -20.55 44.29
N SER A 442 8.29 -21.10 44.92
CA SER A 442 8.63 -22.50 44.87
C SER A 442 7.38 -23.28 45.23
N GLY A 443 6.80 -23.95 44.22
CA GLY A 443 5.58 -24.69 44.34
C GLY A 443 5.64 -25.59 45.57
N GLY A 444 4.63 -25.45 46.43
CA GLY A 444 4.42 -26.32 47.57
C GLY A 444 4.30 -27.77 47.10
N SER A 445 5.39 -28.52 47.22
CA SER A 445 5.34 -29.97 47.25
C SER A 445 4.65 -30.37 48.56
N THR A 446 3.47 -30.94 48.43
CA THR A 446 2.76 -31.64 49.48
C THR A 446 3.66 -32.74 50.08
N GLN A 447 3.91 -32.57 51.38
CA GLN A 447 4.13 -33.59 52.41
C GLN A 447 5.21 -34.68 52.17
N SER A 448 6.33 -34.55 52.88
CA SER A 448 6.82 -35.69 53.69
C SER A 448 7.61 -35.20 54.91
N ARG A 449 7.15 -35.61 56.10
CA ARG A 449 7.85 -35.47 57.36
C ARG A 449 9.00 -36.48 57.40
N ALA A 450 10.25 -36.02 57.57
CA ALA A 450 11.24 -36.62 58.48
C ALA A 450 12.65 -36.05 58.26
N SER A 451 13.18 -35.44 59.32
CA SER A 451 14.55 -35.67 59.81
C SER A 451 15.75 -35.18 58.98
N LYS A 452 16.34 -34.08 59.48
CA LYS A 452 17.71 -34.06 60.02
C LYS A 452 18.86 -34.25 59.01
N LYS A 453 19.53 -33.16 58.62
CA LYS A 453 20.83 -32.68 59.18
C LYS A 453 21.51 -31.72 58.19
N ARG A 454 21.40 -30.43 58.50
CA ARG A 454 22.36 -29.32 58.29
C ARG A 454 23.50 -29.59 57.27
N ARG A 455 23.31 -29.18 56.02
CA ARG A 455 24.41 -28.77 55.14
C ARG A 455 24.12 -27.35 54.66
N ARG A 456 24.99 -26.43 55.09
CA ARG A 456 24.94 -24.99 54.80
C ARG A 456 25.51 -24.83 53.39
N GLU A 457 24.68 -25.05 52.37
CA GLU A 457 25.06 -24.75 50.99
C GLU A 457 24.92 -23.25 50.74
N TYR A 458 25.97 -22.70 50.16
CA TYR A 458 26.28 -21.29 50.07
C TYR A 458 25.47 -20.68 48.91
N GLN A 459 24.44 -19.92 49.27
CA GLN A 459 23.50 -19.23 48.37
C GLN A 459 24.13 -17.96 47.77
N ALA A 460 25.28 -18.07 47.11
CA ALA A 460 26.03 -16.92 46.56
C ALA A 460 26.00 -16.80 45.03
N ASP A 461 25.34 -17.73 44.32
CA ASP A 461 25.42 -17.79 42.85
C ASP A 461 24.29 -17.03 42.12
N ASN A 462 23.25 -16.58 42.83
CA ASN A 462 22.16 -15.80 42.24
C ASN A 462 22.41 -14.28 42.24
N VAL A 463 23.54 -13.81 42.78
CA VAL A 463 23.85 -12.37 42.90
C VAL A 463 24.48 -11.79 41.62
N LEU A 464 24.89 -12.62 40.66
CA LEU A 464 25.60 -12.19 39.46
C LEU A 464 24.83 -12.39 38.14
N SER A 465 23.68 -13.06 38.15
CA SER A 465 22.85 -13.23 36.94
C SER A 465 21.77 -12.16 36.80
N THR A 466 22.06 -10.90 37.17
CA THR A 466 21.14 -9.75 37.03
C THR A 466 21.11 -9.21 35.59
N THR A 467 21.11 -10.08 34.58
CA THR A 467 20.74 -9.68 33.22
C THR A 467 19.25 -9.49 33.17
N LYS A 468 18.80 -8.27 33.51
CA LYS A 468 17.41 -7.84 33.36
C LYS A 468 16.93 -8.20 31.95
N ALA A 469 15.83 -8.94 31.86
CA ALA A 469 15.27 -9.35 30.58
C ALA A 469 15.03 -8.12 29.69
N MET A 470 15.46 -8.22 28.45
CA MET A 470 15.28 -7.15 27.47
C MET A 470 13.81 -7.10 27.04
N ILE A 471 13.21 -5.91 27.08
CA ILE A 471 11.76 -5.72 26.90
C ILE A 471 11.32 -5.97 25.44
N CYS A 472 12.06 -5.42 24.47
CA CYS A 472 11.76 -5.54 23.04
C CYS A 472 12.97 -6.14 22.31
N ILE A 473 12.98 -7.46 22.18
CA ILE A 473 14.08 -8.23 21.59
C ILE A 473 14.01 -8.12 20.07
N THR A 474 12.81 -8.24 19.50
CA THR A 474 12.62 -8.31 18.05
C THR A 474 12.34 -6.94 17.42
N THR A 475 12.67 -6.78 16.15
CA THR A 475 12.26 -5.59 15.38
C THR A 475 10.73 -5.46 15.28
N GLY A 476 10.02 -6.60 15.23
CA GLY A 476 8.56 -6.62 15.20
C GLY A 476 7.95 -6.02 16.47
N GLU A 477 8.45 -6.40 17.65
CA GLU A 477 8.00 -5.82 18.94
C GLU A 477 8.22 -4.31 19.00
N ARG A 478 9.40 -3.84 18.57
CA ARG A 478 9.72 -2.42 18.51
C ARG A 478 8.71 -1.64 17.64
N ASP A 479 8.45 -2.16 16.44
CA ASP A 479 7.50 -1.55 15.51
C ASP A 479 6.07 -1.58 16.06
N THR A 480 5.69 -2.65 16.77
CA THR A 480 4.39 -2.79 17.44
C THR A 480 4.21 -1.71 18.52
N VAL A 481 5.22 -1.45 19.34
CA VAL A 481 5.18 -0.40 20.38
C VAL A 481 5.00 0.99 19.75
N LEU A 482 5.76 1.31 18.70
CA LEU A 482 5.63 2.60 18.01
C LEU A 482 4.25 2.74 17.35
N ALA A 483 3.77 1.70 16.67
CA ALA A 483 2.44 1.70 16.07
C ALA A 483 1.32 1.80 17.12
N ALA A 484 1.51 1.21 18.31
CA ALA A 484 0.56 1.34 19.41
C ALA A 484 0.49 2.78 19.94
N LEU A 485 1.64 3.47 20.06
CA LEU A 485 1.66 4.89 20.42
C LEU A 485 0.98 5.76 19.34
N ASP A 486 1.16 5.43 18.06
CA ASP A 486 0.49 6.12 16.95
C ASP A 486 -1.04 5.97 17.03
N VAL A 487 -1.53 4.75 17.25
CA VAL A 487 -2.96 4.47 17.42
C VAL A 487 -3.51 5.16 18.66
N LEU A 488 -2.76 5.17 19.77
CA LEU A 488 -3.17 5.82 21.00
C LEU A 488 -3.30 7.35 20.82
N ASN A 489 -2.39 7.95 20.06
CA ASN A 489 -2.46 9.37 19.74
C ASN A 489 -3.76 9.73 19.02
N GLU A 490 -4.01 9.07 17.89
CA GLU A 490 -5.21 9.30 17.07
C GLU A 490 -6.49 8.93 17.82
N GLY A 491 -6.45 7.86 18.62
CA GLY A 491 -7.60 7.42 19.43
C GLY A 491 -7.99 8.43 20.51
N MET A 492 -7.02 9.11 21.12
CA MET A 492 -7.28 10.14 22.14
C MET A 492 -7.80 11.45 21.57
N GLN A 493 -7.46 11.78 20.32
CA GLN A 493 -7.97 12.95 19.60
C GLN A 493 -9.47 12.80 19.26
N ASN A 494 -9.98 11.57 19.23
CA ASN A 494 -11.38 11.32 18.94
C ASN A 494 -12.28 11.86 20.07
N THR A 495 -13.29 12.66 19.70
CA THR A 495 -14.21 13.30 20.64
C THR A 495 -15.10 12.32 21.39
N GLU A 496 -15.37 11.16 20.79
CA GLU A 496 -16.26 10.12 21.29
C GLU A 496 -15.58 9.17 22.30
N LEU A 497 -14.30 9.37 22.62
CA LEU A 497 -13.63 8.54 23.63
C LEU A 497 -14.20 8.80 25.03
N THR A 498 -14.58 7.73 25.75
CA THR A 498 -15.12 7.86 27.10
C THR A 498 -14.10 8.54 28.04
N PRO A 499 -14.53 9.42 28.96
CA PRO A 499 -13.64 10.09 29.89
C PRO A 499 -12.79 9.11 30.73
N SER A 500 -13.39 7.98 31.14
CA SER A 500 -12.71 6.89 31.86
C SER A 500 -11.53 6.32 31.07
N THR A 501 -11.75 5.98 29.79
CA THR A 501 -10.71 5.41 28.93
C THR A 501 -9.64 6.46 28.59
N ARG A 502 -10.03 7.72 28.40
CA ARG A 502 -9.08 8.82 28.16
C ARG A 502 -8.20 9.09 29.39
N SER A 503 -8.77 9.05 30.59
CA SER A 503 -8.01 9.14 31.86
C SER A 503 -6.99 8.00 31.96
N LEU A 504 -7.42 6.76 31.73
CA LEU A 504 -6.56 5.59 31.78
C LEU A 504 -5.38 5.69 30.79
N ALA A 505 -5.68 6.00 29.52
CA ALA A 505 -4.66 6.22 28.49
C ALA A 505 -3.66 7.30 28.89
N SER A 506 -4.17 8.39 29.46
CA SER A 506 -3.35 9.51 29.93
C SER A 506 -2.40 9.07 31.06
N ARG A 507 -2.90 8.34 32.06
CA ARG A 507 -2.08 7.84 33.18
C ARG A 507 -1.01 6.86 32.71
N VAL A 508 -1.33 5.98 31.77
CA VAL A 508 -0.35 5.05 31.18
C VAL A 508 0.75 5.82 30.46
N LEU A 509 0.41 6.79 29.61
CA LEU A 509 1.39 7.61 28.90
C LEU A 509 2.29 8.41 29.85
N LEU A 510 1.73 9.01 30.91
CA LEU A 510 2.53 9.69 31.94
C LEU A 510 3.43 8.72 32.70
N SER A 511 2.94 7.52 33.01
CA SER A 511 3.74 6.48 33.68
C SER A 511 4.92 6.06 32.81
N ILE A 512 4.71 5.87 31.50
CA ILE A 512 5.79 5.61 30.53
C ILE A 512 6.74 6.82 30.48
N LEU A 513 6.24 8.04 30.36
CA LEU A 513 7.07 9.25 30.27
C LEU A 513 7.96 9.44 31.50
N LEU A 514 7.48 9.09 32.69
CA LEU A 514 8.22 9.20 33.94
C LEU A 514 9.19 8.03 34.18
N SER A 515 8.84 6.81 33.74
CA SER A 515 9.67 5.62 33.94
C SER A 515 10.74 5.43 32.86
N LEU A 516 10.47 5.80 31.61
CA LEU A 516 11.34 5.54 30.47
C LEU A 516 12.75 6.17 30.58
N PRO A 517 12.94 7.36 31.18
CA PRO A 517 14.28 7.90 31.47
C PRO A 517 15.09 7.05 32.46
N SER A 518 14.44 6.27 33.32
CA SER A 518 15.10 5.36 34.28
C SER A 518 15.47 4.02 33.67
N ILE A 519 14.91 3.67 32.51
CA ILE A 519 15.22 2.43 31.80
C ILE A 519 16.45 2.68 30.93
N PRO A 520 17.57 1.97 31.17
CA PRO A 520 18.74 2.11 30.32
C PRO A 520 18.42 1.65 28.88
N PRO A 521 18.89 2.36 27.83
CA PRO A 521 18.54 2.04 26.44
C PRO A 521 18.80 0.59 26.05
N SER A 522 19.88 -0.01 26.59
CA SER A 522 20.25 -1.42 26.36
C SER A 522 19.30 -2.44 26.98
N SER A 523 18.53 -2.09 28.02
CA SER A 523 17.49 -2.96 28.58
C SER A 523 16.19 -2.90 27.80
N LEU A 524 15.96 -1.83 27.05
CA LEU A 524 14.75 -1.70 26.23
C LEU A 524 14.88 -2.51 24.93
N SER A 525 16.01 -2.42 24.23
CA SER A 525 16.20 -3.05 22.92
C SER A 525 17.68 -3.15 22.54
N PRO A 526 18.11 -4.06 21.62
CA PRO A 526 19.49 -4.07 21.14
C PRO A 526 19.85 -2.81 20.34
N ASP A 527 18.86 -2.09 19.81
CA ASP A 527 19.04 -0.84 19.05
C ASP A 527 18.89 0.37 19.97
N PRO A 528 19.98 1.10 20.30
CA PRO A 528 19.92 2.24 21.21
C PRO A 528 19.08 3.40 20.65
N SER A 529 18.89 3.50 19.33
CA SER A 529 18.05 4.54 18.72
C SER A 529 16.56 4.35 19.02
N PHE A 530 16.15 3.12 19.38
CA PHE A 530 14.77 2.82 19.69
C PHE A 530 14.28 3.55 20.94
N HIS A 531 15.12 3.63 21.99
CA HIS A 531 14.80 4.37 23.22
C HIS A 531 14.47 5.84 22.93
N GLY A 532 15.32 6.52 22.16
CA GLY A 532 15.08 7.89 21.74
C GLY A 532 13.80 8.06 20.92
N ARG A 533 13.53 7.15 19.98
CA ARG A 533 12.29 7.18 19.17
C ARG A 533 11.02 7.02 20.03
N VAL A 534 11.01 6.10 20.99
CA VAL A 534 9.88 5.90 21.92
C VAL A 534 9.72 7.13 22.82
N MET A 535 10.81 7.66 23.39
CA MET A 535 10.78 8.88 24.22
C MET A 535 10.19 10.06 23.47
N VAL A 536 10.67 10.35 22.25
CA VAL A 536 10.14 11.42 21.40
C VAL A 536 8.66 11.19 21.12
N ARG A 537 8.28 9.96 20.77
CA ARG A 537 6.88 9.68 20.43
C ARG A 537 5.95 9.83 21.63
N VAL A 538 6.30 9.29 22.81
CA VAL A 538 5.50 9.44 24.04
C VAL A 538 5.36 10.91 24.42
N ARG A 539 6.43 11.71 24.32
CA ARG A 539 6.39 13.16 24.55
C ARG A 539 5.43 13.87 23.62
N ASP A 540 5.53 13.60 22.31
CA ASP A 540 4.64 14.19 21.30
C ASP A 540 3.17 13.91 21.62
N VAL A 541 2.84 12.65 21.96
CA VAL A 541 1.48 12.25 22.33
C VAL A 541 1.00 12.95 23.60
N CYS A 542 1.85 13.04 24.64
CA CYS A 542 1.53 13.75 25.87
C CYS A 542 1.32 15.25 25.66
N LEU A 543 2.16 15.89 24.83
CA LEU A 543 2.07 17.33 24.53
C LEU A 543 0.81 17.65 23.73
N GLU A 544 0.50 16.86 22.72
CA GLU A 544 -0.73 17.01 21.93
C GLU A 544 -1.98 16.82 22.80
N SER A 545 -1.95 15.83 23.70
CA SER A 545 -3.05 15.60 24.65
C SER A 545 -3.20 16.72 25.68
N ALA A 546 -2.09 17.38 26.06
CA ALA A 546 -2.09 18.51 26.98
C ALA A 546 -2.65 19.80 26.36
N GLN A 547 -2.56 19.95 25.03
CA GLN A 547 -3.20 21.05 24.30
C GLN A 547 -4.73 20.91 24.24
N GLY A 548 -5.23 19.68 24.32
CA GLY A 548 -6.66 19.40 24.33
C GLY A 548 -7.36 19.84 25.61
N THR A 549 -8.68 19.89 25.59
CA THR A 549 -9.48 20.19 26.79
C THR A 549 -9.70 18.96 27.67
N SER A 550 -8.84 17.94 27.55
CA SER A 550 -8.90 16.77 28.42
C SER A 550 -8.33 17.12 29.79
N TYR A 551 -9.14 16.88 30.83
CA TYR A 551 -8.82 17.26 32.19
C TYR A 551 -7.60 16.54 32.76
N ALA A 552 -7.29 15.32 32.27
CA ALA A 552 -6.18 14.51 32.79
C ALA A 552 -4.79 15.05 32.40
N MET A 553 -4.60 15.37 31.13
CA MET A 553 -3.29 15.82 30.65
C MET A 553 -3.01 17.28 31.02
N SER A 554 -4.03 18.13 31.03
CA SER A 554 -3.88 19.56 31.36
C SER A 554 -3.27 19.81 32.74
N LYS A 555 -3.64 19.07 33.80
CA LYS A 555 -3.00 19.23 35.13
C LYS A 555 -1.58 18.65 35.18
N SER A 556 -1.29 17.68 34.31
CA SER A 556 0.02 17.03 34.20
C SER A 556 0.98 17.76 33.27
N THR A 557 0.54 18.86 32.63
CA THR A 557 1.35 19.66 31.68
C THR A 557 2.71 20.03 32.27
N GLY A 558 2.79 20.41 33.56
CA GLY A 558 4.06 20.72 34.21
C GLY A 558 5.04 19.54 34.22
N LEU A 559 4.55 18.31 34.41
CA LEU A 559 5.38 17.09 34.35
C LEU A 559 5.84 16.82 32.91
N VAL A 560 4.94 16.98 31.94
CA VAL A 560 5.25 16.81 30.51
C VAL A 560 6.33 17.82 30.09
N LEU A 561 6.17 19.11 30.42
CA LEU A 561 7.14 20.16 30.13
C LEU A 561 8.51 19.88 30.77
N ARG A 562 8.53 19.42 32.03
CA ARG A 562 9.78 19.06 32.73
C ARG A 562 10.50 17.90 32.05
N SER A 563 9.77 16.93 31.51
CA SER A 563 10.38 15.81 30.78
C SER A 563 11.05 16.26 29.47
N CYS A 564 10.64 17.40 28.92
CA CYS A 564 11.15 17.94 27.66
C CYS A 564 12.44 18.77 27.86
N THR A 565 12.67 19.32 29.06
CA THR A 565 13.88 20.13 29.36
C THR A 565 15.07 19.31 29.86
N SER A 566 14.85 18.05 30.25
CA SER A 566 15.87 17.22 30.93
C SER A 566 16.90 16.57 30.00
N GLU A 567 16.70 16.57 28.68
CA GLU A 567 17.64 15.93 27.73
C GLU A 567 18.54 16.97 27.07
N GLY A 568 19.63 17.30 27.76
CA GLY A 568 20.79 17.89 27.10
C GLY A 568 21.48 16.82 26.26
N ILE A 569 21.61 17.07 24.94
CA ILE A 569 22.87 16.91 24.14
C ILE A 569 22.66 16.39 22.69
N HIS A 570 21.55 15.76 22.27
CA HIS A 570 21.46 15.24 20.88
C HIS A 570 20.10 15.35 20.15
N GLN A 571 19.23 16.32 20.48
CA GLN A 571 18.01 16.53 19.69
C GLN A 571 18.29 17.37 18.44
N ASP A 572 17.76 16.90 17.29
CA ASP A 572 17.76 17.65 16.04
C ASP A 572 17.12 19.03 16.26
N LEU A 573 17.76 20.07 15.74
CA LEU A 573 17.32 21.48 15.86
C LEU A 573 15.84 21.66 15.48
N GLU A 574 15.37 20.89 14.49
CA GLU A 574 13.99 20.88 14.03
C GLU A 574 13.00 20.42 15.11
N THR A 575 13.31 19.33 15.82
CA THR A 575 12.46 18.84 16.92
C THR A 575 12.40 19.81 18.10
N SER A 576 13.52 20.45 18.42
CA SER A 576 13.57 21.48 19.48
C SER A 576 12.71 22.69 19.13
N ASN A 577 12.75 23.15 17.87
CA ASN A 577 11.92 24.27 17.40
C ASN A 577 10.43 23.93 17.42
N LYS A 578 10.06 22.72 17.00
CA LYS A 578 8.66 22.25 17.05
C LYS A 578 8.16 22.20 18.49
N LEU A 579 8.96 21.63 19.39
CA LEU A 579 8.67 21.58 20.82
C LEU A 579 8.51 23.00 21.40
N HIS A 580 9.46 23.90 21.15
CA HIS A 580 9.40 25.27 21.63
C HIS A 580 8.13 25.97 21.13
N SER A 581 7.76 25.78 19.86
CA SER A 581 6.51 26.31 19.31
C SER A 581 5.27 25.73 19.99
N GLN A 582 5.27 24.45 20.36
CA GLN A 582 4.14 23.82 21.06
C GLN A 582 4.03 24.32 22.50
N ILE A 583 5.16 24.50 23.20
CA ILE A 583 5.22 25.06 24.54
C ILE A 583 4.77 26.53 24.52
N ASP A 584 5.24 27.32 23.54
CA ASP A 584 4.82 28.70 23.33
C ASP A 584 3.30 28.78 23.14
N LEU A 585 2.70 27.88 22.35
CA LEU A 585 1.25 27.84 22.18
C LEU A 585 0.49 27.48 23.46
N LEU A 586 1.06 26.66 24.34
CA LEU A 586 0.47 26.30 25.65
C LEU A 586 0.55 27.46 26.65
N LEU A 587 1.68 28.19 26.69
CA LEU A 587 1.91 29.30 27.60
C LEU A 587 1.27 30.62 27.11
N HIS A 588 1.21 30.79 25.80
CA HIS A 588 0.78 32.01 25.11
C HIS A 588 -0.27 31.67 24.04
N PRO A 589 -1.52 31.32 24.44
CA PRO A 589 -2.58 31.05 23.49
C PRO A 589 -2.85 32.29 22.64
N ARG A 590 -2.62 32.18 21.32
CA ARG A 590 -2.75 33.30 20.36
C ARG A 590 -4.20 33.75 20.09
N ARG A 591 -5.17 33.09 20.73
CA ARG A 591 -6.59 33.43 20.66
C ARG A 591 -7.08 33.73 22.08
N PRO A 592 -7.96 34.72 22.28
CA PRO A 592 -8.59 34.96 23.58
C PRO A 592 -9.16 33.63 24.10
N PRO A 593 -8.87 33.25 25.36
CA PRO A 593 -9.40 32.02 25.91
C PRO A 593 -10.93 32.10 25.85
N PHE A 594 -11.56 31.10 25.22
CA PHE A 594 -13.01 30.97 25.31
C PHE A 594 -13.35 30.85 26.80
N VAL A 595 -14.23 31.73 27.29
CA VAL A 595 -14.75 31.69 28.65
C VAL A 595 -15.60 30.42 28.76
N ARG A 596 -14.94 29.28 28.98
CA ARG A 596 -15.60 28.03 29.30
C ARG A 596 -15.88 28.04 30.79
N THR A 597 -17.04 27.53 31.18
CA THR A 597 -17.30 27.19 32.57
C THR A 597 -16.13 26.34 33.05
N LEU A 598 -15.59 26.67 34.23
CA LEU A 598 -14.58 25.84 34.87
C LEU A 598 -15.19 24.43 34.94
N PRO A 599 -14.60 23.45 34.26
CA PRO A 599 -15.12 22.10 34.23
C PRO A 599 -15.19 21.57 35.67
N PHE A 600 -16.20 20.73 35.94
CA PHE A 600 -16.34 20.10 37.26
C PHE A 600 -15.01 19.41 37.60
N VAL A 601 -14.40 19.82 38.72
CA VAL A 601 -13.05 19.40 39.11
C VAL A 601 -13.13 17.95 39.59
N GLU A 602 -13.15 17.00 38.67
CA GLU A 602 -12.71 15.64 38.99
C GLU A 602 -11.20 15.74 39.22
N SER A 603 -10.74 15.51 40.46
CA SER A 603 -9.32 15.41 40.75
C SER A 603 -8.75 14.32 39.85
N ILE A 604 -7.67 14.62 39.13
CA ILE A 604 -6.88 13.52 38.62
C ILE A 604 -6.16 13.06 39.86
N SER A 605 -6.57 11.92 40.38
CA SER A 605 -5.67 11.28 41.28
C SER A 605 -4.65 10.51 40.48
N LEU A 606 -3.41 10.82 40.78
CA LEU A 606 -2.29 9.96 40.43
C LEU A 606 -2.22 8.76 41.40
N SER A 607 -3.07 8.72 42.43
CA SER A 607 -3.16 7.62 43.39
C SER A 607 -4.29 6.65 43.01
N SER A 608 -4.09 5.37 43.29
CA SER A 608 -5.12 4.33 43.13
C SER A 608 -6.37 4.57 44.00
N ALA A 609 -6.25 5.36 45.06
CA ALA A 609 -7.30 5.57 46.06
C ALA A 609 -8.49 6.42 45.56
N GLU A 610 -8.30 7.19 44.51
CA GLU A 610 -9.31 8.09 43.91
C GLU A 610 -9.62 7.67 42.45
N GLU A 611 -9.14 6.50 42.03
CA GLU A 611 -9.51 5.88 40.75
C GLU A 611 -11.03 5.61 40.75
N SER A 612 -11.74 5.99 39.68
CA SER A 612 -13.16 5.65 39.58
C SER A 612 -13.35 4.12 39.53
N ALA A 613 -14.48 3.61 40.02
CA ALA A 613 -14.74 2.17 40.02
C ALA A 613 -14.65 1.54 38.61
N GLU A 614 -15.07 2.28 37.56
CA GLU A 614 -14.97 1.84 36.16
C GLU A 614 -13.51 1.80 35.67
N GLU A 615 -12.71 2.79 36.07
CA GLU A 615 -11.28 2.85 35.75
C GLU A 615 -10.53 1.72 36.46
N ALA A 616 -10.79 1.51 37.75
CA ALA A 616 -10.21 0.43 38.54
C ALA A 616 -10.59 -0.96 37.98
N ALA A 617 -11.84 -1.15 37.57
CA ALA A 617 -12.28 -2.36 36.90
C ALA A 617 -11.55 -2.56 35.56
N SER A 618 -11.41 -1.49 34.76
CA SER A 618 -10.70 -1.55 33.48
C SER A 618 -9.20 -1.86 33.67
N ARG A 619 -8.58 -1.28 34.69
CA ARG A 619 -7.17 -1.52 35.06
C ARG A 619 -6.95 -2.97 35.49
N ARG A 620 -7.83 -3.51 36.34
CA ARG A 620 -7.81 -4.93 36.75
C ARG A 620 -8.00 -5.87 35.57
N LEU A 621 -8.96 -5.58 34.68
CA LEU A 621 -9.22 -6.38 33.48
C LEU A 621 -8.01 -6.44 32.53
N LEU A 622 -7.25 -5.35 32.45
CA LEU A 622 -6.03 -5.27 31.66
C LEU A 622 -4.80 -5.87 32.36
N GLY A 623 -4.96 -6.42 33.57
CA GLY A 623 -3.86 -6.99 34.36
C GLY A 623 -2.87 -5.93 34.87
N LEU A 624 -3.29 -4.67 34.97
CA LEU A 624 -2.46 -3.54 35.37
C LEU A 624 -2.50 -3.27 36.88
N THR A 625 -2.90 -4.27 37.68
CA THR A 625 -2.86 -4.21 39.13
C THR A 625 -1.46 -4.51 39.63
N PRO A 626 -0.82 -3.64 40.41
CA PRO A 626 0.44 -3.96 41.06
C PRO A 626 0.19 -5.14 41.99
N GLY A 627 0.96 -6.22 41.86
CA GLY A 627 0.72 -7.54 42.48
C GLY A 627 0.82 -7.61 44.01
N HIS A 628 0.67 -6.49 44.72
CA HIS A 628 0.99 -6.38 46.15
C HIS A 628 -0.24 -6.25 47.08
N GLU A 629 -1.47 -6.14 46.56
CA GLU A 629 -2.66 -5.81 47.38
C GLU A 629 -3.56 -7.00 47.80
N GLU A 630 -3.36 -8.23 47.32
CA GLU A 630 -4.33 -9.33 47.60
C GLU A 630 -4.15 -10.07 48.93
N ILE A 631 -3.19 -9.72 49.80
CA ILE A 631 -2.90 -10.53 51.00
C ILE A 631 -3.63 -10.05 52.28
N GLY A 632 -4.40 -8.95 52.26
CA GLY A 632 -4.75 -8.24 53.50
C GLY A 632 -6.20 -8.22 54.02
N ALA A 633 -7.23 -8.55 53.24
CA ALA A 633 -8.62 -8.21 53.60
C ALA A 633 -9.56 -9.42 53.73
N SER A 634 -9.18 -10.41 54.54
CA SER A 634 -10.13 -11.35 55.15
C SER A 634 -10.26 -11.03 56.63
N SER A 635 -10.82 -9.87 56.98
CA SER A 635 -11.26 -9.57 58.34
C SER A 635 -12.72 -9.95 58.50
N SER A 636 -12.94 -10.93 59.36
CA SER A 636 -14.24 -11.39 59.85
C SER A 636 -15.10 -10.24 60.37
N GLU A 637 -16.23 -9.97 59.72
CA GLU A 637 -17.39 -9.38 60.38
C GLU A 637 -18.43 -10.47 60.61
N GLN A 638 -18.32 -11.13 61.77
CA GLN A 638 -19.48 -11.72 62.44
C GLN A 638 -20.28 -10.55 63.03
N SER A 639 -21.36 -10.14 62.37
CA SER A 639 -22.41 -9.33 63.00
C SER A 639 -23.62 -10.22 63.24
N MET A 640 -23.99 -10.30 64.51
CA MET A 640 -25.20 -10.92 65.03
C MET A 640 -26.47 -10.36 64.38
N GLY A 641 -27.48 -11.22 64.32
CA GLY A 641 -28.78 -10.94 63.72
C GLY A 641 -29.59 -9.86 64.43
N ALA A 642 -30.42 -9.20 63.63
CA ALA A 642 -31.65 -8.56 64.04
C ALA A 642 -32.68 -8.83 62.95
N GLU A 643 -33.81 -9.45 63.35
CA GLU A 643 -35.01 -9.61 62.54
C GLU A 643 -35.48 -8.25 62.03
N GLN A 644 -35.72 -8.14 60.72
CA GLN A 644 -36.37 -6.96 60.14
C GLN A 644 -37.65 -7.40 59.43
N VAL A 645 -38.76 -7.03 60.07
CA VAL A 645 -40.13 -7.16 59.60
C VAL A 645 -40.34 -6.29 58.36
N SER A 646 -40.95 -6.90 57.34
CA SER A 646 -41.38 -6.26 56.10
C SER A 646 -42.70 -5.50 56.31
N PRO A 647 -42.87 -4.28 55.75
CA PRO A 647 -44.19 -3.77 55.42
C PRO A 647 -44.36 -3.53 53.92
N GLN A 648 -45.48 -4.03 53.40
CA GLN A 648 -46.07 -3.62 52.12
C GLN A 648 -46.42 -2.13 52.13
N PRO A 649 -46.44 -1.45 50.96
CA PRO A 649 -47.24 -0.26 50.79
C PRO A 649 -48.50 -0.55 49.98
N THR A 650 -49.63 -0.31 50.65
CA THR A 650 -50.97 -0.18 50.09
C THR A 650 -51.12 1.18 49.43
N ALA A 651 -51.87 1.21 48.33
CA ALA A 651 -52.26 2.41 47.60
C ALA A 651 -53.09 3.39 48.44
N GLN A 652 -52.85 4.70 48.27
CA GLN A 652 -53.93 5.69 48.38
C GLN A 652 -53.61 7.00 47.65
N ASN A 653 -54.59 7.39 46.83
CA ASN A 653 -54.82 8.69 46.20
C ASN A 653 -54.58 9.87 47.14
N GLN A 654 -53.99 10.95 46.62
CA GLN A 654 -54.52 12.31 46.82
C GLN A 654 -54.00 13.27 45.76
N GLN A 655 -54.95 13.87 45.04
CA GLN A 655 -54.78 14.94 44.06
C GLN A 655 -54.50 16.27 44.77
N THR A 656 -53.57 17.07 44.26
CA THR A 656 -53.60 18.54 44.34
C THR A 656 -53.08 19.14 43.03
N PRO A 657 -53.63 20.27 42.56
CA PRO A 657 -53.30 20.85 41.26
C PRO A 657 -52.18 21.89 41.39
N VAL A 658 -51.18 21.82 40.50
CA VAL A 658 -50.20 22.90 40.31
C VAL A 658 -50.15 23.26 38.83
N ALA A 659 -50.31 24.56 38.59
CA ALA A 659 -50.44 25.20 37.29
C ALA A 659 -49.18 25.07 36.43
N THR A 660 -49.38 24.75 35.15
CA THR A 660 -48.36 24.78 34.10
C THR A 660 -48.59 26.01 33.22
N PRO A 661 -47.56 26.82 32.91
CA PRO A 661 -47.67 27.90 31.95
C PRO A 661 -47.70 27.33 30.52
N GLN A 662 -48.72 27.71 29.76
CA GLN A 662 -48.82 27.44 28.32
C GLN A 662 -47.78 28.30 27.56
N GLN A 663 -46.83 27.67 26.90
CA GLN A 663 -46.10 28.26 25.77
C GLN A 663 -46.62 27.66 24.48
N GLN A 664 -47.27 28.53 23.71
CA GLN A 664 -47.88 28.30 22.42
C GLN A 664 -46.77 28.28 21.36
N VAL A 665 -46.57 27.13 20.71
CA VAL A 665 -45.71 27.03 19.51
C VAL A 665 -46.59 26.51 18.37
N SER A 666 -46.72 27.35 17.35
CA SER A 666 -47.47 27.12 16.12
C SER A 666 -46.84 25.99 15.28
N PRO A 667 -47.62 25.12 14.62
CA PRO A 667 -47.09 24.25 13.58
C PRO A 667 -46.97 25.01 12.26
N ILE A 668 -45.75 25.06 11.73
CA ILE A 668 -45.47 25.46 10.34
C ILE A 668 -45.82 24.26 9.46
N SER A 669 -46.91 24.37 8.69
CA SER A 669 -47.24 23.47 7.59
C SER A 669 -46.25 23.69 6.44
N ILE A 670 -45.52 22.65 6.06
CA ILE A 670 -44.76 22.60 4.80
C ILE A 670 -45.65 21.91 3.77
N GLU A 671 -46.03 22.69 2.77
CA GLU A 671 -46.86 22.34 1.62
C GLU A 671 -46.03 21.53 0.60
N LEU A 672 -46.54 20.36 0.19
CA LEU A 672 -45.96 19.50 -0.84
C LEU A 672 -46.41 19.98 -2.23
N PRO A 673 -45.53 20.12 -3.24
CA PRO A 673 -45.97 20.37 -4.61
C PRO A 673 -46.38 19.07 -5.33
N PRO A 674 -47.28 19.16 -6.33
CA PRO A 674 -47.99 18.02 -6.91
C PRO A 674 -47.18 17.29 -7.99
N LYS A 675 -47.50 15.99 -8.12
CA LYS A 675 -47.07 15.11 -9.21
C LYS A 675 -47.59 15.61 -10.56
N SER A 676 -46.70 15.75 -11.53
CA SER A 676 -47.00 15.85 -12.96
C SER A 676 -46.62 14.55 -13.66
N ASP A 677 -47.58 13.99 -14.39
CA ASP A 677 -47.35 12.98 -15.44
C ASP A 677 -46.48 13.57 -16.57
N PRO A 678 -45.87 12.72 -17.40
CA PRO A 678 -46.22 12.83 -18.81
C PRO A 678 -46.42 11.49 -19.52
N VAL A 679 -47.55 11.44 -20.23
CA VAL A 679 -47.75 10.71 -21.48
C VAL A 679 -46.79 11.28 -22.53
N GLY A 680 -46.08 10.42 -23.27
CA GLY A 680 -45.20 10.87 -24.35
C GLY A 680 -44.51 9.74 -25.11
N ASN A 681 -45.13 9.33 -26.22
CA ASN A 681 -44.67 8.41 -27.26
C ASN A 681 -43.15 8.43 -27.53
N LEU A 682 -42.52 7.25 -27.54
CA LEU A 682 -41.30 7.01 -28.30
C LEU A 682 -41.48 5.83 -29.24
N ARG A 683 -41.33 6.15 -30.52
CA ARG A 683 -41.33 5.30 -31.70
C ARG A 683 -40.33 4.15 -31.57
N LEU A 684 -40.78 2.97 -31.99
CA LEU A 684 -39.92 1.89 -32.47
C LEU A 684 -38.96 2.44 -33.54
N THR A 685 -37.68 2.20 -33.36
CA THR A 685 -36.72 2.09 -34.47
C THR A 685 -36.07 0.72 -34.39
N GLU A 686 -36.19 0.00 -35.50
CA GLU A 686 -35.70 -1.34 -35.76
C GLU A 686 -34.19 -1.47 -35.54
N PRO A 687 -33.68 -2.62 -35.09
CA PRO A 687 -32.27 -2.94 -35.22
C PRO A 687 -31.97 -3.34 -36.67
N SER A 688 -31.17 -2.53 -37.35
CA SER A 688 -30.51 -2.90 -38.61
C SER A 688 -29.67 -4.16 -38.41
N ALA A 689 -29.96 -5.16 -39.24
CA ALA A 689 -29.21 -6.40 -39.36
C ALA A 689 -27.74 -6.11 -39.71
N VAL A 690 -26.82 -6.53 -38.84
CA VAL A 690 -25.41 -6.63 -39.19
C VAL A 690 -25.22 -7.89 -40.01
N SER A 691 -24.98 -7.66 -41.30
CA SER A 691 -24.63 -8.66 -42.30
C SER A 691 -23.35 -9.40 -41.91
N LEU A 692 -23.43 -10.74 -41.92
CA LEU A 692 -22.30 -11.66 -41.82
C LEU A 692 -21.37 -11.44 -43.02
N VAL A 693 -20.20 -10.84 -42.81
CA VAL A 693 -19.10 -10.87 -43.77
C VAL A 693 -18.24 -12.10 -43.47
N PRO A 694 -18.04 -13.03 -44.44
CA PRO A 694 -17.24 -14.24 -44.23
C PRO A 694 -15.74 -13.93 -44.12
N LEU A 695 -15.06 -14.72 -43.29
CA LEU A 695 -13.59 -14.85 -43.26
C LEU A 695 -13.01 -15.02 -44.68
N PRO A 696 -11.98 -14.26 -45.09
CA PRO A 696 -11.10 -14.67 -46.17
C PRO A 696 -10.11 -15.70 -45.64
N GLN A 697 -10.22 -16.94 -46.14
CA GLN A 697 -9.15 -17.93 -46.06
C GLN A 697 -7.93 -17.39 -46.81
N ALA A 698 -6.84 -17.10 -46.09
CA ALA A 698 -5.56 -16.80 -46.69
C ALA A 698 -4.89 -18.10 -47.15
N LEU A 699 -5.01 -18.39 -48.45
CA LEU A 699 -4.17 -19.32 -49.19
C LEU A 699 -2.73 -18.78 -49.26
N LEU A 700 -1.77 -19.62 -48.87
CA LEU A 700 -0.33 -19.44 -49.07
C LEU A 700 0.00 -19.24 -50.56
N PRO A 701 0.75 -18.20 -50.95
CA PRO A 701 1.45 -18.19 -52.22
C PRO A 701 2.85 -18.83 -52.09
N PRO A 702 3.30 -19.61 -53.09
CA PRO A 702 4.58 -20.31 -53.09
C PRO A 702 5.76 -19.35 -53.37
N ALA A 703 6.92 -19.73 -52.83
CA ALA A 703 8.20 -19.04 -52.97
C ALA A 703 8.65 -18.87 -54.44
N PRO A 704 9.22 -17.73 -54.82
CA PRO A 704 10.02 -17.62 -56.03
C PRO A 704 11.52 -17.75 -55.71
N THR A 705 12.10 -18.74 -56.37
CA THR A 705 13.52 -19.02 -56.58
C THR A 705 14.29 -17.83 -57.17
N THR A 706 15.47 -17.59 -56.60
CA THR A 706 16.57 -16.80 -57.17
C THR A 706 17.01 -17.31 -58.55
N PRO A 707 17.51 -16.40 -59.41
CA PRO A 707 18.76 -16.69 -60.10
C PRO A 707 19.81 -15.58 -59.97
N LEU A 708 21.06 -16.03 -59.85
CA LEU A 708 22.29 -15.24 -59.94
C LEU A 708 22.35 -14.46 -61.27
N ASN A 709 22.93 -13.26 -61.24
CA ASN A 709 23.79 -12.83 -62.34
C ASN A 709 24.88 -11.83 -61.89
N HIS A 710 26.11 -12.25 -62.18
CA HIS A 710 27.33 -11.44 -62.26
C HIS A 710 27.20 -10.39 -63.38
N ILE A 711 27.75 -9.18 -63.19
CA ILE A 711 28.49 -8.41 -64.20
C ILE A 711 29.38 -7.36 -63.48
N SER A 712 30.63 -7.32 -63.90
CA SER A 712 31.75 -6.47 -63.45
C SER A 712 31.79 -5.10 -64.21
N PRO A 713 32.68 -4.15 -63.84
CA PRO A 713 32.50 -2.70 -64.04
C PRO A 713 33.34 -2.09 -65.20
N PRO A 714 33.13 -0.79 -65.51
CA PRO A 714 34.15 0.05 -66.14
C PRO A 714 34.47 1.38 -65.37
N PRO A 715 35.53 2.13 -65.76
CA PRO A 715 36.56 2.69 -64.85
C PRO A 715 36.51 4.24 -64.72
N PRO A 716 37.50 4.92 -64.07
CA PRO A 716 37.32 6.21 -63.38
C PRO A 716 37.72 7.44 -64.19
N SER A 717 37.12 8.59 -63.87
CA SER A 717 37.60 9.92 -64.27
C SER A 717 37.74 10.86 -63.06
N GLN A 718 39.00 11.23 -62.81
CA GLN A 718 39.48 12.44 -62.12
C GLN A 718 39.05 13.70 -62.94
N LYS A 719 38.89 14.96 -62.48
CA LYS A 719 39.51 15.75 -61.40
C LYS A 719 38.77 17.12 -61.30
N ALA A 720 38.56 17.59 -60.06
CA ALA A 720 38.75 18.98 -59.57
C ALA A 720 37.78 20.13 -60.02
N PRO A 721 37.88 21.36 -59.45
CA PRO A 721 37.00 21.83 -58.37
C PRO A 721 36.34 23.21 -58.64
N VAL A 722 35.11 23.45 -58.17
CA VAL A 722 34.56 24.83 -58.11
C VAL A 722 33.68 25.02 -56.88
N ALA A 723 33.94 26.15 -56.21
CA ALA A 723 33.29 26.66 -55.01
C ALA A 723 31.85 27.17 -55.25
N ASN A 724 31.10 27.23 -54.15
CA ASN A 724 30.00 28.15 -53.81
C ASN A 724 29.00 28.58 -54.89
N VAL A 725 27.69 28.35 -54.64
CA VAL A 725 26.73 29.39 -54.24
C VAL A 725 25.42 28.70 -53.88
N THR A 726 24.95 28.95 -52.66
CA THR A 726 23.64 28.54 -52.15
C THR A 726 22.56 29.40 -52.80
N HIS A 727 21.81 28.84 -53.75
CA HIS A 727 20.56 29.41 -54.22
C HIS A 727 19.39 28.64 -53.60
N VAL A 728 18.63 29.34 -52.76
CA VAL A 728 17.33 28.92 -52.24
C VAL A 728 16.36 28.89 -53.41
N ALA A 729 15.76 27.72 -53.68
CA ALA A 729 14.62 27.57 -54.56
C ALA A 729 13.32 27.60 -53.74
N PRO A 730 12.24 28.19 -54.27
CA PRO A 730 11.00 28.43 -53.54
C PRO A 730 10.18 27.16 -53.39
N MET A 731 9.52 27.06 -52.23
CA MET A 731 8.57 26.01 -51.90
C MET A 731 7.41 25.97 -52.91
N VAL A 732 7.18 24.80 -53.47
CA VAL A 732 5.92 24.42 -54.09
C VAL A 732 4.91 24.28 -52.96
N VAL A 733 3.85 25.09 -53.04
CA VAL A 733 2.67 25.01 -52.17
C VAL A 733 1.79 23.94 -52.79
N ASP A 734 1.68 22.79 -52.13
CA ASP A 734 0.63 21.82 -52.44
C ASP A 734 -0.70 22.36 -51.91
N GLU A 735 -1.53 22.82 -52.84
CA GLU A 735 -2.96 23.03 -52.70
C GLU A 735 -3.65 21.66 -52.67
N ASP A 736 -4.19 21.25 -51.52
CA ASP A 736 -5.36 20.38 -51.42
C ASP A 736 -5.72 20.19 -49.93
N ASP A 737 -6.77 20.91 -49.49
CA ASP A 737 -7.77 20.52 -48.47
C ASP A 737 -8.58 21.76 -48.05
N ASN A 738 -9.37 22.30 -48.99
CA ASN A 738 -10.48 23.19 -48.69
C ASN A 738 -11.72 22.34 -48.36
N GLU A 739 -11.86 21.93 -47.10
CA GLU A 739 -13.15 21.49 -46.59
C GLU A 739 -14.09 22.70 -46.46
N GLU A 740 -15.14 22.69 -47.28
CA GLU A 740 -16.24 23.66 -47.31
C GLU A 740 -16.96 23.68 -45.94
N MET A 741 -16.86 24.80 -45.22
CA MET A 741 -17.60 24.97 -43.97
C MET A 741 -19.11 24.92 -44.24
N PRO A 742 -19.91 24.24 -43.40
CA PRO A 742 -21.35 24.29 -43.52
C PRO A 742 -21.86 25.72 -43.27
N ALA A 743 -22.72 26.21 -44.16
CA ALA A 743 -23.37 27.50 -44.03
C ALA A 743 -24.23 27.52 -42.76
N ILE A 744 -24.00 28.52 -41.90
CA ILE A 744 -24.82 28.80 -40.73
C ILE A 744 -26.09 29.51 -41.23
N ASP A 745 -27.21 28.81 -41.16
CA ASP A 745 -28.54 29.38 -41.40
C ASP A 745 -28.91 30.26 -40.19
N LEU A 746 -28.98 31.57 -40.41
CA LEU A 746 -29.27 32.59 -39.39
C LEU A 746 -30.75 32.98 -39.36
N ASP A 747 -31.63 32.35 -40.15
CA ASP A 747 -33.05 32.71 -40.23
C ASP A 747 -33.96 31.92 -39.28
N SER A 748 -33.41 31.08 -38.40
CA SER A 748 -34.19 30.26 -37.45
C SER A 748 -34.12 30.77 -36.01
N ASP A 749 -34.32 32.07 -35.80
CA ASP A 749 -34.62 32.61 -34.48
C ASP A 749 -35.67 33.74 -34.57
N SER A 750 -36.90 33.35 -34.90
CA SER A 750 -38.10 34.16 -34.68
C SER A 750 -39.32 33.23 -34.51
N ASP A 751 -39.95 33.36 -33.35
CA ASP A 751 -41.30 32.92 -32.93
C ASP A 751 -41.59 31.41 -32.73
N ALA A 752 -41.61 30.99 -31.45
CA ALA A 752 -42.77 30.40 -30.74
C ALA A 752 -42.46 30.07 -29.27
#